data_AF-G5AWG8-F1
#
_entry.id   AF-G5AWG8-F1
#
_cell.length_a   1.000
_cell.length_b   1.000
_cell.length_c   1.000
_cell.angle_alpha   90.00
_cell.angle_beta   90.00
_cell.angle_gamma   90.00
#
_symmetry.space_group_name_H-M   'P 1'
#
loop_
_entity.id
_entity.type
_entity.pdbx_description
1 polymer ?
#
loop_
_entity_poly.entity_id
_entity_poly.type
_entity_poly.pdbx_seq_one_letter_code
_entity_poly.pdbx_strand_id
1 'polypeptide(L)'
;MSEASSEDLVPALEARVAPEPEGEEAVEEKEKKKKPKGLASVFSIFKGRKRKKEKSSPSSGQPEPGPGLNSPPPTVEELKAALEAGRLEAAGLLLALEQELVAMAMAGGMDEEELVRRQSKVEALYVLLRDQVLGLLRRPLDTAPERLHQALAVVAEQEREDRRAAEAGPGAATLATTRPRCWLQQWRHTVAVVAAERMGVRPATGTEGRSEMEGAFLHMGRTMKEDLEAVAERLRPLFPAEFDVVGTYARSYHEHFAAHAATLAQFELCERDAYLLLLWVQNLYPNDILRSPTLAAELQGVSLGSLLPPRQIRLLEASFLSNEVDNVKELMARALELESQRWTQDVAPQKLDGHCHSELAIDIIQIVSQGEAKAENITPDLGLQIKQVLLVELATFLRSYQRTFDEFLERGKQLKNYRANVIANINNCLSFRTSIEQNWQVLQDPQRQLLDPLSEIKSHGFDILLQNLFVDLKPLFKRFTKTRWAVPAETLEEILATVDGRLPEFWKLQDCFREELMEAVHLHLVKEYIIRLSKRQLVLKTAEQQQQLASHILANADTIQLFCKQNGSPASWLHPALPTMAEIIRLQDPSAIKMEVATYATSYPDFSKGHLSAILAIKGNLSSSEAKSIRNILDINMGVQEPSRALFSLIKVG
;
A
#
# COMPACT_ATOMS: atom_id res chain seq x y z
N MET A 1 -45.22 17.57 -34.28
CA MET A 1 -45.74 16.20 -34.45
C MET A 1 -44.75 15.31 -33.72
N SER A 2 -44.99 15.05 -32.43
CA SER A 2 -45.80 13.92 -31.92
C SER A 2 -44.91 12.67 -31.87
N GLU A 3 -44.35 12.29 -30.72
CA GLU A 3 -44.97 11.67 -29.51
C GLU A 3 -44.94 10.14 -29.55
N ALA A 4 -44.72 9.53 -28.38
CA ALA A 4 -44.87 8.10 -28.06
C ALA A 4 -43.89 7.11 -28.74
N SER A 5 -43.53 5.95 -28.18
CA SER A 5 -43.70 5.48 -26.79
C SER A 5 -42.60 4.50 -26.37
N SER A 6 -42.42 4.45 -25.06
CA SER A 6 -41.93 3.34 -24.23
C SER A 6 -42.27 1.91 -24.68
N GLU A 7 -41.39 0.96 -24.34
CA GLU A 7 -41.81 -0.31 -23.73
C GLU A 7 -40.69 -0.87 -22.81
N ASP A 8 -41.10 -1.37 -21.64
CA ASP A 8 -40.22 -1.89 -20.57
C ASP A 8 -39.69 -3.30 -20.89
N LEU A 9 -38.68 -3.75 -20.13
CA LEU A 9 -38.62 -5.13 -19.64
C LEU A 9 -37.63 -5.27 -18.46
N VAL A 10 -38.16 -5.48 -17.26
CA VAL A 10 -37.44 -5.86 -16.02
C VAL A 10 -37.92 -7.25 -15.57
N PRO A 11 -37.04 -8.15 -15.11
CA PRO A 11 -37.46 -9.35 -14.38
C PRO A 11 -37.22 -9.24 -12.86
N ALA A 12 -38.35 -9.15 -12.15
CA ALA A 12 -38.68 -9.61 -10.79
C ALA A 12 -37.58 -9.91 -9.72
N LEU A 13 -37.77 -9.33 -8.53
CA LEU A 13 -37.45 -9.98 -7.26
C LEU A 13 -38.48 -11.08 -6.95
N GLU A 14 -38.05 -12.20 -6.36
CA GLU A 14 -38.91 -13.04 -5.54
C GLU A 14 -38.50 -12.96 -4.07
N ALA A 15 -39.49 -12.82 -3.18
CA ALA A 15 -39.33 -12.89 -1.73
C ALA A 15 -40.27 -13.95 -1.15
N ARG A 16 -39.79 -14.76 -0.19
CA ARG A 16 -40.62 -15.64 0.65
C ARG A 16 -40.11 -15.68 2.10
N VAL A 17 -41.07 -15.67 3.02
CA VAL A 17 -41.00 -15.52 4.50
C VAL A 17 -42.20 -16.33 5.05
N ALA A 18 -42.20 -17.04 6.19
CA ALA A 18 -41.32 -17.16 7.38
C ALA A 18 -41.28 -18.66 7.82
N PRO A 19 -40.98 -19.06 9.09
CA PRO A 19 -40.30 -18.39 10.22
C PRO A 19 -39.21 -19.28 10.91
N GLU A 20 -38.60 -18.77 11.98
CA GLU A 20 -37.67 -19.48 12.90
C GLU A 20 -38.39 -20.43 13.91
N PRO A 21 -37.66 -21.12 14.83
CA PRO A 21 -37.15 -20.45 16.04
C PRO A 21 -35.71 -20.81 16.49
N GLU A 22 -35.04 -19.78 17.03
CA GLU A 22 -34.14 -19.76 18.22
C GLU A 22 -32.94 -20.72 18.33
N GLY A 23 -31.75 -20.09 18.45
CA GLY A 23 -30.50 -20.70 18.92
C GLY A 23 -29.42 -19.62 19.09
N GLU A 24 -29.28 -19.07 20.30
CA GLU A 24 -28.29 -18.02 20.61
C GLU A 24 -26.85 -18.54 20.54
N GLU A 25 -25.98 -17.87 19.78
CA GLU A 25 -24.53 -17.87 20.04
C GLU A 25 -23.86 -16.60 19.46
N ALA A 26 -22.84 -16.09 20.14
CA ALA A 26 -22.37 -14.71 19.99
C ALA A 26 -21.52 -14.44 18.73
N VAL A 27 -21.62 -13.22 18.18
CA VAL A 27 -20.85 -12.76 17.01
C VAL A 27 -19.81 -11.71 17.42
N GLU A 28 -18.52 -12.03 17.26
CA GLU A 28 -17.46 -11.02 17.13
C GLU A 28 -17.44 -10.52 15.67
N GLU A 29 -17.73 -9.24 15.43
CA GLU A 29 -17.47 -8.62 14.13
C GLU A 29 -15.97 -8.36 13.93
N LYS A 30 -15.39 -8.98 12.89
CA LYS A 30 -14.11 -8.56 12.32
C LYS A 30 -14.32 -7.94 10.96
N GLU A 31 -14.19 -6.61 10.89
CA GLU A 31 -14.20 -5.86 9.64
C GLU A 31 -13.18 -6.41 8.64
N LYS A 32 -13.66 -6.85 7.47
CA LYS A 32 -12.79 -7.21 6.34
C LYS A 32 -12.60 -6.01 5.43
N LYS A 33 -11.45 -5.34 5.56
CA LYS A 33 -10.97 -4.34 4.57
C LYS A 33 -11.05 -4.95 3.15
N LYS A 34 -11.86 -4.34 2.28
CA LYS A 34 -11.99 -4.73 0.87
C LYS A 34 -10.74 -4.30 0.10
N LYS A 35 -9.94 -5.25 -0.40
CA LYS A 35 -8.85 -4.97 -1.36
C LYS A 35 -9.41 -4.60 -2.75
N PRO A 36 -8.73 -3.76 -3.55
CA PRO A 36 -9.18 -3.37 -4.88
C PRO A 36 -9.19 -4.57 -5.85
N LYS A 37 -10.18 -4.58 -6.76
CA LYS A 37 -10.58 -5.76 -7.56
C LYS A 37 -9.60 -6.18 -8.69
N GLY A 38 -8.46 -5.51 -8.86
CA GLY A 38 -7.50 -5.79 -9.94
C GLY A 38 -6.64 -7.06 -9.74
N LEU A 39 -6.29 -7.42 -8.50
CA LEU A 39 -5.30 -8.49 -8.23
C LEU A 39 -5.90 -9.87 -7.91
N ALA A 40 -7.23 -9.97 -7.71
CA ALA A 40 -7.88 -11.19 -7.25
C ALA A 40 -7.77 -12.39 -8.23
N SER A 41 -7.47 -12.13 -9.51
CA SER A 41 -7.32 -13.16 -10.55
C SER A 41 -6.09 -14.06 -10.33
N VAL A 42 -4.98 -13.51 -9.83
CA VAL A 42 -3.72 -14.27 -9.66
C VAL A 42 -3.77 -15.18 -8.44
N PHE A 43 -4.33 -14.69 -7.33
CA PHE A 43 -4.32 -15.39 -6.03
C PHE A 43 -5.36 -16.52 -5.87
N SER A 44 -6.28 -16.72 -6.83
CA SER A 44 -7.46 -17.58 -6.65
C SER A 44 -7.38 -19.00 -7.25
N ILE A 45 -6.27 -19.37 -7.91
CA ILE A 45 -6.24 -20.54 -8.81
C ILE A 45 -5.80 -21.86 -8.11
N PHE A 46 -5.17 -21.82 -6.93
CA PHE A 46 -4.54 -22.99 -6.28
C PHE A 46 -5.48 -23.84 -5.38
N LYS A 47 -6.79 -23.95 -5.68
CA LYS A 47 -7.73 -24.73 -4.82
C LYS A 47 -8.42 -25.91 -5.52
N GLY A 48 -7.67 -27.01 -5.62
CA GLY A 48 -8.09 -28.35 -5.19
C GLY A 48 -9.14 -29.13 -6.01
N ARG A 49 -8.79 -30.38 -6.37
CA ARG A 49 -9.77 -31.42 -6.76
C ARG A 49 -9.44 -32.77 -6.10
N LYS A 50 -10.09 -33.05 -4.97
CA LYS A 50 -9.94 -34.27 -4.16
C LYS A 50 -10.54 -35.48 -4.89
N ARG A 51 -9.79 -36.56 -5.11
CA ARG A 51 -10.31 -37.83 -5.68
C ARG A 51 -10.44 -38.93 -4.61
N LYS A 52 -11.41 -39.83 -4.83
CA LYS A 52 -11.81 -40.92 -3.92
C LYS A 52 -10.69 -41.95 -3.73
N LYS A 53 -10.58 -42.49 -2.52
CA LYS A 53 -9.93 -43.79 -2.26
C LYS A 53 -10.91 -44.92 -2.59
N GLU A 54 -10.50 -45.86 -3.44
CA GLU A 54 -11.06 -47.21 -3.44
C GLU A 54 -10.17 -48.13 -2.60
N LYS A 55 -10.77 -49.14 -1.98
CA LYS A 55 -10.07 -50.17 -1.20
C LYS A 55 -10.02 -51.45 -2.02
N SER A 56 -8.85 -52.04 -2.17
CA SER A 56 -8.68 -53.44 -2.59
C SER A 56 -7.88 -54.20 -1.52
N SER A 57 -8.38 -55.37 -1.15
CA SER A 57 -7.76 -56.31 -0.21
C SER A 57 -6.69 -57.16 -0.91
N PRO A 58 -5.61 -57.57 -0.22
CA PRO A 58 -4.62 -58.48 -0.80
C PRO A 58 -5.13 -59.92 -0.78
N SER A 59 -5.04 -60.60 -1.93
CA SER A 59 -5.14 -62.06 -2.01
C SER A 59 -3.75 -62.68 -1.92
N SER A 60 -3.57 -63.66 -1.03
CA SER A 60 -2.31 -64.40 -0.89
C SER A 60 -2.02 -65.27 -2.11
N GLY A 61 -0.92 -64.99 -2.81
CA GLY A 61 -0.26 -65.94 -3.71
C GLY A 61 1.09 -66.34 -3.10
N GLN A 62 1.40 -67.64 -3.07
CA GLN A 62 2.72 -68.11 -2.66
C GLN A 62 3.76 -67.84 -3.76
N PRO A 63 5.04 -67.61 -3.40
CA PRO A 63 6.11 -67.54 -4.39
C PRO A 63 6.48 -68.93 -4.90
N GLU A 64 6.40 -69.12 -6.23
CA GLU A 64 7.09 -70.22 -6.92
C GLU A 64 8.62 -70.07 -6.77
N PRO A 65 9.38 -71.17 -6.61
CA PRO A 65 10.83 -71.11 -6.42
C PRO A 65 11.56 -70.75 -7.73
N GLY A 66 12.62 -69.94 -7.62
CA GLY A 66 13.40 -69.51 -8.78
C GLY A 66 14.16 -70.66 -9.48
N PRO A 67 14.42 -70.55 -10.80
CA PRO A 67 15.19 -71.55 -11.54
C PRO A 67 16.64 -71.58 -11.05
N GLY A 68 17.14 -72.78 -10.77
CA GLY A 68 18.46 -72.98 -10.17
C GLY A 68 19.62 -72.69 -11.11
N LEU A 69 20.78 -72.46 -10.49
CA LEU A 69 22.10 -72.48 -11.13
C LEU A 69 22.28 -73.78 -11.95
N ASN A 70 22.35 -73.66 -13.28
CA ASN A 70 23.07 -74.54 -14.24
C ASN A 70 22.60 -74.27 -15.69
N SER A 71 22.79 -73.04 -16.17
CA SER A 71 22.80 -72.70 -17.60
C SER A 71 24.22 -72.27 -18.01
N PRO A 72 24.66 -72.53 -19.26
CA PRO A 72 25.95 -72.01 -19.75
C PRO A 72 25.94 -70.47 -19.74
N PRO A 73 27.11 -69.81 -19.61
CA PRO A 73 27.16 -68.35 -19.63
C PRO A 73 26.58 -67.84 -20.96
N PRO A 74 25.62 -66.90 -20.93
CA PRO A 74 24.94 -66.44 -22.13
C PRO A 74 25.93 -65.75 -23.06
N THR A 75 25.76 -65.98 -24.36
CA THR A 75 26.57 -65.33 -25.39
C THR A 75 26.29 -63.83 -25.43
N VAL A 76 27.27 -63.06 -25.92
CA VAL A 76 27.18 -61.59 -26.05
C VAL A 76 25.92 -61.15 -26.83
N GLU A 77 25.48 -61.93 -27.81
CA GLU A 77 24.26 -61.67 -28.59
C GLU A 77 22.96 -61.99 -27.82
N GLU A 78 22.94 -63.02 -26.97
CA GLU A 78 21.81 -63.31 -26.07
C GLU A 78 21.69 -62.23 -24.99
N LEU A 79 22.83 -61.75 -24.48
CA LEU A 79 22.88 -60.63 -23.54
C LEU A 79 22.39 -59.34 -24.18
N LYS A 80 22.80 -59.06 -25.42
CA LYS A 80 22.28 -57.96 -26.25
C LYS A 80 20.77 -58.05 -26.43
N ALA A 81 20.24 -59.20 -26.85
CA ALA A 81 18.82 -59.40 -27.05
C ALA A 81 18.01 -59.32 -25.73
N ALA A 82 18.60 -59.73 -24.60
CA ALA A 82 17.98 -59.57 -23.28
C ALA A 82 17.90 -58.11 -22.86
N LEU A 83 18.97 -57.33 -23.10
CA LEU A 83 18.93 -55.89 -22.94
C LEU A 83 17.90 -55.29 -23.91
N GLU A 84 17.95 -55.52 -25.22
CA GLU A 84 16.96 -54.97 -26.18
C GLU A 84 15.48 -55.25 -25.79
N ALA A 85 15.20 -56.37 -25.13
CA ALA A 85 13.89 -56.71 -24.57
C ALA A 85 13.53 -56.01 -23.23
N GLY A 86 14.38 -55.13 -22.71
CA GLY A 86 14.20 -54.37 -21.46
C GLY A 86 14.46 -55.17 -20.18
N ARG A 87 15.19 -56.29 -20.22
CA ARG A 87 15.45 -57.14 -19.04
C ARG A 87 16.70 -56.66 -18.27
N LEU A 88 16.49 -55.86 -17.24
CA LEU A 88 17.59 -55.27 -16.44
C LEU A 88 18.39 -56.30 -15.60
N GLU A 89 17.86 -57.51 -15.39
CA GLU A 89 18.57 -58.62 -14.73
C GLU A 89 19.89 -58.98 -15.45
N ALA A 90 20.00 -58.67 -16.74
CA ALA A 90 21.22 -58.83 -17.53
C ALA A 90 22.38 -57.91 -17.09
N ALA A 91 22.12 -56.87 -16.27
CA ALA A 91 23.15 -55.92 -15.82
C ALA A 91 24.28 -56.58 -15.01
N GLY A 92 23.95 -57.52 -14.12
CA GLY A 92 24.96 -58.24 -13.33
C GLY A 92 25.85 -59.15 -14.18
N LEU A 93 25.29 -59.73 -15.25
CA LEU A 93 26.04 -60.54 -16.23
C LEU A 93 26.96 -59.67 -17.10
N LEU A 94 26.52 -58.47 -17.48
CA LEU A 94 27.36 -57.50 -18.19
C LEU A 94 28.54 -57.03 -17.31
N LEU A 95 28.30 -56.81 -16.02
CA LEU A 95 29.35 -56.46 -15.06
C LEU A 95 30.36 -57.60 -14.84
N ALA A 96 29.90 -58.85 -14.80
CA ALA A 96 30.79 -60.01 -14.74
C ALA A 96 31.71 -60.07 -15.99
N LEU A 97 31.17 -59.82 -17.19
CA LEU A 97 31.98 -59.76 -18.42
C LEU A 97 33.02 -58.63 -18.42
N GLU A 98 32.73 -57.47 -17.82
CA GLU A 98 33.70 -56.38 -17.62
C GLU A 98 34.83 -56.82 -16.67
N GLN A 99 34.48 -57.46 -15.54
CA GLN A 99 35.45 -57.93 -14.56
C GLN A 99 36.34 -59.06 -15.10
N GLU A 100 35.76 -60.01 -15.85
CA GLU A 100 36.50 -61.06 -16.57
C GLU A 100 37.47 -60.46 -17.60
N LEU A 101 37.04 -59.43 -18.34
CA LEU A 101 37.87 -58.75 -19.33
C LEU A 101 39.06 -58.03 -18.69
N VAL A 102 38.85 -57.34 -17.57
CA VAL A 102 39.93 -56.72 -16.77
C VAL A 102 40.88 -57.79 -16.22
N ALA A 103 40.36 -58.91 -15.71
CA ALA A 103 41.19 -60.02 -15.22
C ALA A 103 42.03 -60.66 -16.32
N MET A 104 41.45 -60.87 -17.52
CA MET A 104 42.16 -61.40 -18.69
C MET A 104 43.29 -60.46 -19.17
N ALA A 105 43.07 -59.14 -19.16
CA ALA A 105 44.11 -58.17 -19.49
C ALA A 105 45.24 -58.14 -18.45
N MET A 106 44.89 -58.19 -17.15
CA MET A 106 45.88 -58.23 -16.06
C MET A 106 46.69 -59.54 -16.04
N ALA A 107 46.13 -60.64 -16.55
CA ALA A 107 46.81 -61.93 -16.66
C ALA A 107 47.82 -62.02 -17.82
N GLY A 108 47.84 -61.05 -18.76
CA GLY A 108 48.86 -60.93 -19.82
C GLY A 108 48.89 -62.07 -20.86
N GLY A 109 47.80 -62.83 -20.99
CA GLY A 109 47.75 -64.06 -21.81
C GLY A 109 46.97 -63.96 -23.13
N MET A 110 46.53 -62.76 -23.53
CA MET A 110 45.70 -62.53 -24.72
C MET A 110 46.28 -61.45 -25.63
N ASP A 111 45.96 -61.55 -26.92
CA ASP A 111 46.29 -60.56 -27.94
C ASP A 111 45.57 -59.22 -27.72
N GLU A 112 46.28 -58.12 -27.98
CA GLU A 112 45.81 -56.76 -27.70
C GLU A 112 44.63 -56.36 -28.60
N GLU A 113 44.64 -56.76 -29.87
CA GLU A 113 43.54 -56.46 -30.80
C GLU A 113 42.24 -57.17 -30.39
N GLU A 114 42.32 -58.41 -29.92
CA GLU A 114 41.15 -59.15 -29.40
C GLU A 114 40.65 -58.58 -28.07
N LEU A 115 41.53 -58.11 -27.18
CA LEU A 115 41.13 -57.42 -25.95
C LEU A 115 40.36 -56.12 -26.27
N VAL A 116 40.86 -55.29 -27.18
CA VAL A 116 40.17 -54.07 -27.64
C VAL A 116 38.85 -54.40 -28.33
N ARG A 117 38.79 -55.45 -29.17
CA ARG A 117 37.56 -55.90 -29.84
C ARG A 117 36.50 -56.36 -28.83
N ARG A 118 36.90 -57.07 -27.77
CA ARG A 118 35.99 -57.46 -26.68
C ARG A 118 35.55 -56.26 -25.84
N GLN A 119 36.46 -55.33 -25.55
CA GLN A 119 36.14 -54.12 -24.81
C GLN A 119 35.07 -53.31 -25.55
N SER A 120 35.23 -53.09 -26.86
CA SER A 120 34.24 -52.40 -27.71
C SER A 120 32.84 -53.03 -27.64
N LYS A 121 32.74 -54.37 -27.59
CA LYS A 121 31.45 -55.07 -27.44
C LYS A 121 30.82 -54.84 -26.06
N VAL A 122 31.62 -54.92 -24.99
CA VAL A 122 31.14 -54.65 -23.61
C VAL A 122 30.66 -53.20 -23.48
N GLU A 123 31.40 -52.24 -24.03
CA GLU A 123 31.00 -50.82 -24.03
C GLU A 123 29.71 -50.56 -24.82
N ALA A 124 29.51 -51.22 -25.96
CA ALA A 124 28.26 -51.14 -26.73
C ALA A 124 27.04 -51.68 -25.95
N LEU A 125 27.22 -52.75 -25.17
CA LEU A 125 26.18 -53.26 -24.27
C LEU A 125 25.92 -52.32 -23.08
N TYR A 126 26.96 -51.66 -22.54
CA TYR A 126 26.79 -50.65 -21.49
C TYR A 126 26.02 -49.42 -21.98
N VAL A 127 26.24 -48.98 -23.24
CA VAL A 127 25.43 -47.93 -23.87
C VAL A 127 23.95 -48.33 -23.93
N LEU A 128 23.66 -49.55 -24.38
CA LEU A 128 22.29 -50.06 -24.46
C LEU A 128 21.61 -50.17 -23.09
N LEU A 129 22.30 -50.73 -22.08
CA LEU A 129 21.79 -50.83 -20.70
C LEU A 129 21.55 -49.44 -20.10
N ARG A 130 22.49 -48.50 -20.28
CA ARG A 130 22.36 -47.10 -19.83
C ARG A 130 21.10 -46.46 -20.41
N ASP A 131 20.91 -46.54 -21.72
CA ASP A 131 19.81 -45.85 -22.41
C ASP A 131 18.44 -46.36 -21.93
N GLN A 132 18.35 -47.64 -21.56
CA GLN A 132 17.14 -48.24 -20.98
C GLN A 132 16.92 -47.83 -19.52
N VAL A 133 17.96 -47.88 -18.70
CA VAL A 133 17.90 -47.46 -17.29
C VAL A 133 17.52 -45.97 -17.20
N LEU A 134 18.18 -45.10 -17.96
CA LEU A 134 17.83 -43.68 -18.04
C LEU A 134 16.45 -43.46 -18.68
N GLY A 135 16.06 -44.28 -19.66
CA GLY A 135 14.73 -44.23 -20.28
C GLY A 135 13.59 -44.50 -19.27
N LEU A 136 13.75 -45.50 -18.39
CA LEU A 136 12.82 -45.79 -17.30
C LEU A 136 12.82 -44.66 -16.26
N LEU A 137 14.00 -44.18 -15.87
CA LEU A 137 14.15 -43.09 -14.90
C LEU A 137 13.70 -41.71 -15.42
N ARG A 138 13.47 -41.56 -16.74
CA ARG A 138 12.92 -40.33 -17.34
C ARG A 138 11.47 -40.08 -16.97
N ARG A 139 10.68 -41.14 -16.73
CA ARG A 139 9.28 -41.05 -16.24
C ARG A 139 9.01 -42.08 -15.13
N PRO A 140 9.52 -41.86 -13.91
CA PRO A 140 9.41 -42.84 -12.83
C PRO A 140 7.96 -43.13 -12.40
N LEU A 141 7.07 -42.13 -12.52
CA LEU A 141 5.65 -42.27 -12.14
C LEU A 141 4.80 -43.09 -13.13
N ASP A 142 5.28 -43.28 -14.37
CA ASP A 142 4.65 -44.11 -15.40
C ASP A 142 5.21 -45.55 -15.40
N THR A 143 6.26 -45.80 -14.61
CA THR A 143 7.00 -47.06 -14.54
C THR A 143 6.52 -47.93 -13.38
N ALA A 144 6.41 -49.24 -13.58
CA ALA A 144 6.07 -50.18 -12.51
C ALA A 144 7.13 -50.15 -11.39
N PRO A 145 6.76 -50.10 -10.09
CA PRO A 145 7.72 -49.93 -8.99
C PRO A 145 8.84 -50.96 -8.97
N GLU A 146 8.58 -52.22 -9.34
CA GLU A 146 9.59 -53.28 -9.43
C GLU A 146 10.70 -52.94 -10.44
N ARG A 147 10.32 -52.50 -11.64
CA ARG A 147 11.27 -52.09 -12.69
C ARG A 147 12.02 -50.81 -12.32
N LEU A 148 11.37 -49.91 -11.57
CA LEU A 148 12.01 -48.71 -11.04
C LEU A 148 13.09 -49.08 -10.00
N HIS A 149 12.79 -49.96 -9.04
CA HIS A 149 13.80 -50.45 -8.09
C HIS A 149 14.94 -51.20 -8.78
N GLN A 150 14.67 -52.01 -9.81
CA GLN A 150 15.71 -52.64 -10.62
C GLN A 150 16.62 -51.60 -11.31
N ALA A 151 16.04 -50.58 -11.96
CA ALA A 151 16.81 -49.50 -12.60
C ALA A 151 17.68 -48.73 -11.59
N LEU A 152 17.15 -48.42 -10.41
CA LEU A 152 17.88 -47.75 -9.33
C LEU A 152 19.00 -48.62 -8.76
N ALA A 153 18.77 -49.92 -8.57
CA ALA A 153 19.78 -50.87 -8.12
C ALA A 153 20.95 -50.97 -9.11
N VAL A 154 20.67 -50.97 -10.43
CA VAL A 154 21.72 -50.94 -11.46
C VAL A 154 22.54 -49.65 -11.36
N VAL A 155 21.93 -48.48 -11.21
CA VAL A 155 22.69 -47.21 -11.04
C VAL A 155 23.55 -47.26 -9.77
N ALA A 156 23.00 -47.68 -8.64
CA ALA A 156 23.73 -47.79 -7.37
C ALA A 156 24.91 -48.78 -7.46
N GLU A 157 24.74 -49.89 -8.19
CA GLU A 157 25.82 -50.84 -8.47
C GLU A 157 26.93 -50.21 -9.34
N GLN A 158 26.59 -49.47 -10.40
CA GLN A 158 27.60 -48.81 -11.22
C GLN A 158 28.41 -47.77 -10.42
N GLU A 159 27.78 -46.99 -9.54
CA GLU A 159 28.47 -46.05 -8.63
C GLU A 159 29.31 -46.75 -7.54
N ARG A 160 28.98 -48.00 -7.20
CA ARG A 160 29.76 -48.86 -6.28
C ARG A 160 30.97 -49.48 -6.96
N GLU A 161 30.89 -49.75 -8.26
CA GLU A 161 32.03 -50.20 -9.09
C GLU A 161 32.95 -49.03 -9.43
N ASP A 162 32.42 -47.85 -9.77
CA ASP A 162 33.22 -46.64 -10.03
C ASP A 162 34.10 -46.24 -8.83
N ARG A 163 33.56 -46.34 -7.61
CA ARG A 163 34.35 -46.14 -6.37
C ARG A 163 35.45 -47.18 -6.19
N ARG A 164 35.17 -48.46 -6.40
CA ARG A 164 36.18 -49.53 -6.33
C ARG A 164 37.28 -49.39 -7.39
N ALA A 165 36.93 -48.97 -8.60
CA ALA A 165 37.89 -48.67 -9.65
C ALA A 165 38.80 -47.49 -9.27
N ALA A 166 38.26 -46.45 -8.63
CA ALA A 166 39.05 -45.32 -8.14
C ALA A 166 40.01 -45.72 -7.00
N GLU A 167 39.60 -46.63 -6.11
CA GLU A 167 40.43 -47.18 -5.02
C GLU A 167 41.53 -48.14 -5.52
N ALA A 168 41.29 -48.87 -6.61
CA ALA A 168 42.22 -49.86 -7.17
C ALA A 168 43.43 -49.25 -7.91
N GLY A 169 43.39 -47.95 -8.24
CA GLY A 169 44.43 -47.26 -9.01
C GLY A 169 44.33 -47.49 -10.53
N PRO A 170 45.27 -46.94 -11.33
CA PRO A 170 45.25 -47.09 -12.78
C PRO A 170 45.45 -48.56 -13.18
N GLY A 171 44.51 -49.09 -13.97
CA GLY A 171 44.52 -50.48 -14.44
C GLY A 171 45.58 -50.78 -15.52
N ALA A 172 45.54 -52.00 -16.07
CA ALA A 172 46.44 -52.42 -17.14
C ALA A 172 46.42 -51.43 -18.33
N ALA A 173 47.61 -50.99 -18.76
CA ALA A 173 47.79 -50.00 -19.81
C ALA A 173 47.24 -50.40 -21.20
N THR A 174 46.93 -51.68 -21.39
CA THR A 174 46.43 -52.28 -22.63
C THR A 174 44.94 -52.02 -22.88
N LEU A 175 44.17 -51.65 -21.86
CA LEU A 175 42.73 -51.35 -21.98
C LEU A 175 42.47 -49.85 -21.90
N ALA A 176 41.48 -49.37 -22.65
CA ALA A 176 41.00 -48.00 -22.48
C ALA A 176 40.37 -47.82 -21.09
N THR A 177 40.62 -46.69 -20.43
CA THR A 177 40.00 -46.38 -19.13
C THR A 177 38.55 -45.97 -19.31
N THR A 178 37.60 -46.85 -19.00
CA THR A 178 36.14 -46.63 -19.16
C THR A 178 35.40 -46.37 -17.84
N ARG A 179 36.12 -46.34 -16.71
CA ARG A 179 35.66 -45.98 -15.37
C ARG A 179 36.34 -44.67 -14.92
N PRO A 180 35.65 -43.77 -14.17
CA PRO A 180 34.27 -43.88 -13.71
C PRO A 180 33.24 -43.59 -14.82
N ARG A 181 32.07 -44.23 -14.75
CA ARG A 181 30.95 -44.03 -15.69
C ARG A 181 29.96 -42.97 -15.20
N CYS A 182 29.89 -42.67 -13.90
CA CYS A 182 29.08 -41.60 -13.30
C CYS A 182 27.58 -41.66 -13.66
N TRP A 183 26.95 -42.83 -13.60
CA TRP A 183 25.54 -43.03 -13.98
C TRP A 183 24.56 -42.20 -13.14
N LEU A 184 24.89 -41.92 -11.87
CA LEU A 184 24.12 -41.01 -11.02
C LEU A 184 24.17 -39.57 -11.55
N GLN A 185 25.30 -39.12 -12.10
CA GLN A 185 25.41 -37.80 -12.75
C GLN A 185 24.61 -37.75 -14.05
N GLN A 186 24.61 -38.84 -14.83
CA GLN A 186 23.81 -38.94 -16.06
C GLN A 186 22.29 -38.97 -15.76
N TRP A 187 21.89 -39.61 -14.67
CA TRP A 187 20.52 -39.52 -14.15
C TRP A 187 20.16 -38.09 -13.73
N ARG A 188 21.02 -37.40 -12.96
CA ARG A 188 20.82 -35.98 -12.59
C ARG A 188 20.67 -35.08 -13.82
N HIS A 189 21.48 -35.30 -14.86
CA HIS A 189 21.34 -34.60 -16.13
C HIS A 189 20.01 -34.92 -16.83
N THR A 190 19.57 -36.18 -16.81
CA THR A 190 18.26 -36.58 -17.36
C THR A 190 17.10 -35.89 -16.63
N VAL A 191 17.18 -35.75 -15.30
CA VAL A 191 16.20 -34.98 -14.50
C VAL A 191 16.20 -33.50 -14.90
N ALA A 192 17.37 -32.89 -15.10
CA ALA A 192 17.48 -31.50 -15.57
C ALA A 192 16.87 -31.29 -16.97
N VAL A 193 17.07 -32.23 -17.90
CA VAL A 193 16.44 -32.19 -19.23
C VAL A 193 14.92 -32.30 -19.12
N VAL A 194 14.38 -33.21 -18.30
CA VAL A 194 12.93 -33.34 -18.08
C VAL A 194 12.33 -32.10 -17.40
N ALA A 195 13.04 -31.50 -16.44
CA ALA A 195 12.62 -30.25 -15.79
C ALA A 195 12.53 -29.10 -16.81
N ALA A 196 13.56 -28.94 -17.65
CA ALA A 196 13.61 -27.95 -18.71
C ALA A 196 12.52 -28.18 -19.78
N GLU A 197 12.25 -29.43 -20.17
CA GLU A 197 11.16 -29.75 -21.11
C GLU A 197 9.79 -29.36 -20.55
N ARG A 198 9.51 -29.66 -19.28
CA ARG A 198 8.21 -29.40 -18.65
C ARG A 198 7.97 -27.91 -18.39
N MET A 199 8.99 -27.18 -17.92
CA MET A 199 8.91 -25.73 -17.73
C MET A 199 8.96 -24.95 -19.06
N GLY A 200 9.63 -25.49 -20.08
CA GLY A 200 9.71 -24.89 -21.42
C GLY A 200 8.45 -25.08 -22.27
N VAL A 201 7.46 -25.86 -21.84
CA VAL A 201 6.16 -25.94 -22.52
C VAL A 201 5.51 -24.56 -22.52
N ARG A 202 5.31 -23.98 -23.71
CA ARG A 202 4.53 -22.75 -23.83
C ARG A 202 3.07 -23.02 -23.46
N PRO A 203 2.50 -22.36 -22.44
CA PRO A 203 1.08 -22.50 -22.15
C PRO A 203 0.27 -22.00 -23.36
N ALA A 204 -0.79 -22.72 -23.73
CA ALA A 204 -1.69 -22.26 -24.77
C ALA A 204 -2.25 -20.87 -24.39
N THR A 205 -2.13 -19.90 -25.29
CA THR A 205 -2.48 -18.49 -25.05
C THR A 205 -3.93 -18.36 -24.58
N GLY A 206 -4.11 -18.09 -23.29
CA GLY A 206 -5.37 -18.33 -22.59
C GLY A 206 -5.67 -17.34 -21.48
N THR A 207 -5.54 -16.04 -21.75
CA THR A 207 -6.38 -14.96 -21.20
C THR A 207 -5.98 -13.64 -21.85
N GLU A 208 -6.95 -12.88 -22.35
CA GLU A 208 -6.72 -11.55 -22.91
C GLU A 208 -6.08 -10.62 -21.85
N GLY A 209 -4.96 -9.97 -22.18
CA GLY A 209 -4.34 -8.92 -21.35
C GLY A 209 -3.10 -9.29 -20.52
N ARG A 210 -2.68 -10.56 -20.44
CA ARG A 210 -1.44 -10.95 -19.72
C ARG A 210 -0.17 -10.80 -20.58
N SER A 211 0.96 -10.47 -19.95
CA SER A 211 2.27 -10.49 -20.61
C SER A 211 2.72 -11.92 -20.94
N GLU A 212 3.47 -12.13 -22.03
CA GLU A 212 4.07 -13.44 -22.33
C GLU A 212 4.95 -13.93 -21.17
N MET A 213 5.68 -13.00 -20.56
CA MET A 213 6.51 -13.22 -19.37
C MET A 213 5.69 -13.63 -18.15
N GLU A 214 4.50 -13.06 -17.97
CA GLU A 214 3.58 -13.42 -16.88
C GLU A 214 3.03 -14.84 -17.08
N GLY A 215 2.65 -15.18 -18.32
CA GLY A 215 2.25 -16.53 -18.71
C GLY A 215 3.36 -17.56 -18.47
N ALA A 216 4.60 -17.24 -18.86
CA ALA A 216 5.78 -18.08 -18.65
C ALA A 216 6.04 -18.33 -17.15
N PHE A 217 6.20 -17.28 -16.33
CA PHE A 217 6.48 -17.46 -14.91
C PHE A 217 5.34 -18.18 -14.16
N LEU A 218 4.08 -17.89 -14.48
CA LEU A 218 2.94 -18.62 -13.91
C LEU A 218 2.91 -20.10 -14.31
N HIS A 219 3.34 -20.44 -15.53
CA HIS A 219 3.47 -21.82 -15.98
C HIS A 219 4.62 -22.53 -15.26
N MET A 220 5.81 -21.94 -15.26
CA MET A 220 7.01 -22.49 -14.61
C MET A 220 6.79 -22.69 -13.12
N GLY A 221 6.19 -21.70 -12.43
CA GLY A 221 5.93 -21.76 -10.99
C GLY A 221 4.91 -22.82 -10.60
N ARG A 222 3.83 -22.98 -11.39
CA ARG A 222 2.86 -24.08 -11.20
C ARG A 222 3.50 -25.43 -11.44
N THR A 223 4.17 -25.59 -12.58
CA THR A 223 4.82 -26.85 -12.98
C THR A 223 5.84 -27.30 -11.93
N MET A 224 6.74 -26.40 -11.51
CA MET A 224 7.71 -26.68 -10.45
C MET A 224 7.04 -27.11 -9.13
N LYS A 225 5.97 -26.41 -8.71
CA LYS A 225 5.27 -26.76 -7.47
C LYS A 225 4.61 -28.13 -7.55
N GLU A 226 3.79 -28.35 -8.58
CA GLU A 226 3.04 -29.60 -8.78
C GLU A 226 3.97 -30.81 -8.94
N ASP A 227 5.09 -30.65 -9.65
CA ASP A 227 6.06 -31.71 -9.84
C ASP A 227 6.88 -32.00 -8.59
N LEU A 228 7.30 -30.98 -7.82
CA LEU A 228 8.00 -31.21 -6.55
C LEU A 228 7.07 -31.81 -5.49
N GLU A 229 5.78 -31.44 -5.47
CA GLU A 229 4.78 -32.08 -4.60
C GLU A 229 4.63 -33.56 -4.97
N ALA A 230 4.52 -33.88 -6.26
CA ALA A 230 4.48 -35.27 -6.73
C ALA A 230 5.79 -36.05 -6.42
N VAL A 231 6.96 -35.42 -6.52
CA VAL A 231 8.25 -36.03 -6.16
C VAL A 231 8.32 -36.33 -4.66
N ALA A 232 7.96 -35.36 -3.81
CA ALA A 232 7.99 -35.48 -2.36
C ALA A 232 6.99 -36.53 -1.83
N GLU A 233 5.77 -36.57 -2.37
CA GLU A 233 4.73 -37.52 -1.96
C GLU A 233 4.95 -38.94 -2.53
N ARG A 234 5.34 -39.07 -3.80
CA ARG A 234 5.27 -40.35 -4.55
C ARG A 234 6.62 -40.95 -4.92
N LEU A 235 7.66 -40.14 -5.17
CA LEU A 235 8.98 -40.67 -5.56
C LEU A 235 9.93 -40.84 -4.38
N ARG A 236 9.89 -39.94 -3.39
CA ARG A 236 10.68 -40.05 -2.16
C ARG A 236 10.66 -41.45 -1.50
N PRO A 237 9.52 -42.15 -1.33
CA PRO A 237 9.51 -43.48 -0.72
C PRO A 237 10.04 -44.61 -1.62
N LEU A 238 10.24 -44.36 -2.93
CA LEU A 238 10.70 -45.35 -3.91
C LEU A 238 12.19 -45.23 -4.25
N PHE A 239 12.84 -44.13 -3.87
CA PHE A 239 14.24 -43.85 -4.20
C PHE A 239 15.14 -44.04 -2.97
N PRO A 240 16.31 -44.72 -3.10
CA PRO A 240 17.31 -44.77 -2.04
C PRO A 240 17.85 -43.38 -1.68
N ALA A 241 18.26 -43.19 -0.42
CA ALA A 241 18.68 -41.90 0.11
C ALA A 241 19.89 -41.28 -0.62
N GLU A 242 20.78 -42.11 -1.19
CA GLU A 242 21.96 -41.67 -1.94
C GLU A 242 21.65 -40.87 -3.21
N PHE A 243 20.43 -41.01 -3.75
CA PHE A 243 19.99 -40.28 -4.94
C PHE A 243 19.61 -38.83 -4.61
N ASP A 244 19.26 -38.51 -3.37
CA ASP A 244 18.65 -37.21 -2.98
C ASP A 244 17.57 -36.80 -4.00
N VAL A 245 16.51 -37.59 -4.13
CA VAL A 245 15.54 -37.40 -5.22
C VAL A 245 14.85 -36.04 -5.14
N VAL A 246 14.46 -35.59 -3.94
CA VAL A 246 13.80 -34.29 -3.77
C VAL A 246 14.79 -33.15 -4.04
N GLY A 247 16.00 -33.19 -3.47
CA GLY A 247 16.99 -32.13 -3.69
C GLY A 247 17.58 -32.11 -5.10
N THR A 248 17.66 -33.24 -5.79
CA THR A 248 18.05 -33.33 -7.21
C THR A 248 16.99 -32.67 -8.09
N TYR A 249 15.72 -33.05 -7.96
CA TYR A 249 14.64 -32.42 -8.73
C TYR A 249 14.53 -30.92 -8.38
N ALA A 250 14.54 -30.56 -7.10
CA ALA A 250 14.42 -29.16 -6.68
C ALA A 250 15.54 -28.27 -7.25
N ARG A 251 16.79 -28.74 -7.26
CA ARG A 251 17.91 -28.04 -7.91
C ARG A 251 17.73 -27.95 -9.42
N SER A 252 17.40 -29.05 -10.09
CA SER A 252 17.15 -29.06 -11.55
C SER A 252 16.04 -28.09 -11.97
N TYR A 253 14.94 -28.00 -11.22
CA TYR A 253 13.87 -27.04 -11.52
C TYR A 253 14.30 -25.60 -11.19
N HIS A 254 14.96 -25.38 -10.06
CA HIS A 254 15.49 -24.07 -9.68
C HIS A 254 16.49 -23.52 -10.70
N GLU A 255 17.47 -24.31 -11.12
CA GLU A 255 18.53 -23.89 -12.04
C GLU A 255 17.98 -23.41 -13.39
N HIS A 256 17.00 -24.12 -13.95
CA HIS A 256 16.35 -23.70 -15.19
C HIS A 256 15.46 -22.46 -15.01
N PHE A 257 14.75 -22.33 -13.87
CA PHE A 257 13.98 -21.14 -13.54
C PHE A 257 14.90 -19.91 -13.36
N ALA A 258 16.00 -20.06 -12.62
CA ALA A 258 17.01 -19.03 -12.40
C ALA A 258 17.70 -18.65 -13.71
N ALA A 259 18.02 -19.61 -14.58
CA ALA A 259 18.57 -19.33 -15.91
C ALA A 259 17.61 -18.50 -16.76
N HIS A 260 16.31 -18.84 -16.80
CA HIS A 260 15.31 -18.05 -17.52
C HIS A 260 15.16 -16.63 -16.96
N ALA A 261 15.07 -16.49 -15.63
CA ALA A 261 15.02 -15.20 -14.95
C ALA A 261 16.28 -14.35 -15.23
N ALA A 262 17.46 -14.96 -15.18
CA ALA A 262 18.73 -14.30 -15.45
C ALA A 262 18.91 -13.91 -16.92
N THR A 263 18.33 -14.67 -17.86
CA THR A 263 18.25 -14.27 -19.27
C THR A 263 17.36 -13.04 -19.44
N LEU A 264 16.17 -13.01 -18.83
CA LEU A 264 15.28 -11.84 -18.90
C LEU A 264 15.94 -10.60 -18.26
N ALA A 265 16.63 -10.78 -17.13
CA ALA A 265 17.33 -9.72 -16.42
C ALA A 265 18.61 -9.18 -17.12
N GLN A 266 18.97 -9.70 -18.30
CA GLN A 266 20.01 -9.13 -19.18
C GLN A 266 19.47 -8.11 -20.19
N PHE A 267 18.15 -8.06 -20.40
CA PHE A 267 17.51 -7.12 -21.31
C PHE A 267 17.01 -5.87 -20.57
N GLU A 268 16.78 -4.80 -21.33
CA GLU A 268 16.01 -3.64 -20.84
C GLU A 268 14.55 -4.04 -20.73
N LEU A 269 14.09 -4.26 -19.49
CA LEU A 269 12.70 -4.63 -19.18
C LEU A 269 11.82 -3.39 -19.11
N CYS A 270 10.59 -3.47 -19.61
CA CYS A 270 9.59 -2.44 -19.33
C CYS A 270 9.20 -2.45 -17.84
N GLU A 271 8.68 -1.34 -17.32
CA GLU A 271 8.35 -1.17 -15.90
C GLU A 271 7.47 -2.30 -15.33
N ARG A 272 6.43 -2.69 -16.07
CA ARG A 272 5.53 -3.80 -15.69
C ARG A 272 6.28 -5.12 -15.56
N ASP A 273 7.17 -5.40 -16.49
CA ASP A 273 7.89 -6.67 -16.58
C ASP A 273 9.06 -6.70 -15.56
N ALA A 274 9.68 -5.56 -15.27
CA ALA A 274 10.64 -5.39 -14.17
C ALA A 274 9.97 -5.57 -12.79
N TYR A 275 8.80 -4.95 -12.57
CA TYR A 275 7.97 -5.17 -11.37
C TYR A 275 7.60 -6.65 -11.21
N LEU A 276 7.12 -7.28 -12.28
CA LEU A 276 6.75 -8.70 -12.29
C LEU A 276 7.94 -9.60 -11.93
N LEU A 277 9.12 -9.34 -12.50
CA LEU A 277 10.34 -10.10 -12.21
C LEU A 277 10.72 -10.00 -10.72
N LEU A 278 10.74 -8.78 -10.16
CA LEU A 278 11.02 -8.55 -8.75
C LEU A 278 10.00 -9.24 -7.84
N LEU A 279 8.71 -9.12 -8.16
CA LEU A 279 7.62 -9.78 -7.43
C LEU A 279 7.78 -11.30 -7.41
N TRP A 280 8.17 -11.91 -8.54
CA TRP A 280 8.46 -13.34 -8.59
C TRP A 280 9.69 -13.72 -7.77
N VAL A 281 10.80 -13.00 -7.92
CA VAL A 281 12.08 -13.32 -7.28
C VAL A 281 12.02 -13.15 -5.76
N GLN A 282 11.41 -12.07 -5.27
CA GLN A 282 11.42 -11.68 -3.86
C GLN A 282 10.21 -12.19 -3.06
N ASN A 283 9.06 -12.40 -3.70
CA ASN A 283 7.82 -12.79 -3.01
C ASN A 283 7.26 -14.14 -3.48
N LEU A 284 6.78 -14.26 -4.72
CA LEU A 284 5.99 -15.42 -5.15
C LEU A 284 6.80 -16.73 -5.15
N TYR A 285 8.03 -16.73 -5.66
CA TYR A 285 8.90 -17.91 -5.66
C TYR A 285 9.24 -18.40 -4.24
N PRO A 286 9.80 -17.59 -3.32
CA PRO A 286 10.13 -18.05 -1.99
C PRO A 286 8.89 -18.37 -1.13
N ASN A 287 7.77 -17.65 -1.27
CA ASN A 287 6.61 -17.80 -0.38
C ASN A 287 5.58 -18.82 -0.89
N ASP A 288 5.19 -18.78 -2.16
CA ASP A 288 4.09 -19.62 -2.68
C ASP A 288 4.56 -20.99 -3.17
N ILE A 289 5.84 -21.11 -3.56
CA ILE A 289 6.46 -22.36 -4.02
C ILE A 289 7.31 -22.97 -2.90
N LEU A 290 8.43 -22.33 -2.52
CA LEU A 290 9.40 -22.96 -1.62
C LEU A 290 8.88 -23.15 -0.18
N ARG A 291 8.12 -22.17 0.34
CA ARG A 291 7.48 -22.23 1.66
C ARG A 291 6.07 -22.84 1.64
N SER A 292 5.67 -23.50 0.55
CA SER A 292 4.42 -24.26 0.53
C SER A 292 4.43 -25.35 1.61
N PRO A 293 3.31 -25.59 2.32
CA PRO A 293 3.29 -26.45 3.52
C PRO A 293 3.63 -27.92 3.24
N THR A 294 3.47 -28.34 1.98
CA THR A 294 3.82 -29.65 1.41
C THR A 294 5.33 -29.81 1.17
N LEU A 295 6.04 -28.72 0.80
CA LEU A 295 7.45 -28.77 0.40
C LEU A 295 8.42 -28.17 1.43
N ALA A 296 7.95 -27.29 2.32
CA ALA A 296 8.80 -26.49 3.19
C ALA A 296 9.75 -27.34 4.07
N ALA A 297 9.28 -28.46 4.61
CA ALA A 297 10.09 -29.36 5.43
C ALA A 297 11.17 -30.10 4.63
N GLU A 298 10.89 -30.44 3.38
CA GLU A 298 11.81 -31.18 2.50
C GLU A 298 12.86 -30.27 1.87
N LEU A 299 12.47 -29.05 1.49
CA LEU A 299 13.36 -28.09 0.82
C LEU A 299 14.26 -27.30 1.79
N GLN A 300 13.99 -27.35 3.10
CA GLN A 300 14.79 -26.65 4.11
C GLN A 300 16.28 -27.08 4.10
N GLY A 301 16.57 -28.35 3.77
CA GLY A 301 17.93 -28.88 3.67
C GLY A 301 18.62 -28.67 2.31
N VAL A 302 17.90 -28.23 1.28
CA VAL A 302 18.41 -28.17 -0.11
C VAL A 302 19.05 -26.80 -0.44
N SER A 303 18.70 -25.75 0.32
CA SER A 303 19.29 -24.40 0.22
C SER A 303 19.40 -23.85 -1.22
N LEU A 304 18.28 -23.81 -1.94
CA LEU A 304 18.22 -23.44 -3.37
C LEU A 304 18.68 -21.99 -3.66
N GLY A 305 18.63 -21.09 -2.69
CA GLY A 305 18.99 -19.69 -2.90
C GLY A 305 17.91 -18.87 -3.62
N SER A 306 18.33 -17.79 -4.28
CA SER A 306 17.45 -16.84 -4.98
C SER A 306 17.56 -17.01 -6.50
N LEU A 307 16.47 -16.73 -7.22
CA LEU A 307 16.42 -16.87 -8.69
C LEU A 307 17.37 -15.93 -9.44
N LEU A 308 17.75 -14.80 -8.83
CA LEU A 308 18.70 -13.84 -9.38
C LEU A 308 19.82 -13.55 -8.37
N PRO A 309 21.04 -13.23 -8.80
CA PRO A 309 22.10 -12.80 -7.90
C PRO A 309 21.71 -11.55 -7.07
N PRO A 310 22.05 -11.45 -5.78
CA PRO A 310 21.69 -10.30 -4.93
C PRO A 310 22.17 -8.93 -5.43
N ARG A 311 23.19 -8.88 -6.28
CA ARG A 311 23.61 -7.64 -6.97
C ARG A 311 22.62 -7.20 -8.04
N GLN A 312 22.07 -8.14 -8.81
CA GLN A 312 21.12 -7.87 -9.88
C GLN A 312 19.73 -7.52 -9.33
N ILE A 313 19.32 -8.19 -8.24
CA ILE A 313 18.10 -7.85 -7.48
C ILE A 313 18.15 -6.38 -7.04
N ARG A 314 19.21 -5.93 -6.36
CA ARG A 314 19.33 -4.53 -5.90
C ARG A 314 19.37 -3.50 -7.03
N LEU A 315 19.89 -3.85 -8.21
CA LEU A 315 19.86 -2.97 -9.38
C LEU A 315 18.43 -2.85 -9.94
N LEU A 316 17.70 -3.95 -10.02
CA LEU A 316 16.29 -3.96 -10.41
C LEU A 316 15.42 -3.21 -9.38
N GLU A 317 15.64 -3.39 -8.08
CA GLU A 317 14.94 -2.69 -7.00
C GLU A 317 15.16 -1.17 -7.09
N ALA A 318 16.40 -0.71 -7.30
CA ALA A 318 16.70 0.71 -7.47
C ALA A 318 16.05 1.31 -8.74
N SER A 319 16.05 0.57 -9.86
CA SER A 319 15.38 0.98 -11.10
C SER A 319 13.86 1.05 -10.92
N PHE A 320 13.27 0.04 -10.28
CA PHE A 320 11.84 0.03 -9.95
C PHE A 320 11.44 1.20 -9.04
N LEU A 321 12.23 1.50 -8.00
CA LEU A 321 11.96 2.64 -7.11
C LEU A 321 11.97 3.96 -7.87
N SER A 322 12.96 4.19 -8.75
CA SER A 322 13.01 5.42 -9.56
C SER A 322 11.79 5.52 -10.46
N ASN A 323 11.50 4.48 -11.24
CA ASN A 323 10.41 4.49 -12.22
C ASN A 323 9.04 4.62 -11.55
N GLU A 324 8.79 3.92 -10.43
CA GLU A 324 7.51 4.01 -9.73
C GLU A 324 7.31 5.38 -9.06
N VAL A 325 8.38 5.97 -8.51
CA VAL A 325 8.34 7.34 -7.97
C VAL A 325 8.08 8.36 -9.08
N ASP A 326 8.71 8.23 -10.24
CA ASP A 326 8.53 9.13 -11.37
C ASP A 326 7.14 8.99 -12.03
N ASN A 327 6.63 7.75 -12.15
CA ASN A 327 5.23 7.48 -12.51
C ASN A 327 4.24 8.12 -11.52
N VAL A 328 4.46 7.97 -10.20
CA VAL A 328 3.60 8.61 -9.19
C VAL A 328 3.65 10.14 -9.29
N LYS A 329 4.83 10.75 -9.50
CA LYS A 329 4.95 12.20 -9.76
C LYS A 329 4.13 12.64 -10.97
N GLU A 330 4.27 11.95 -12.11
CA GLU A 330 3.57 12.29 -13.35
C GLU A 330 2.04 12.18 -13.17
N LEU A 331 1.56 11.09 -12.57
CA LEU A 331 0.14 10.88 -12.29
C LEU A 331 -0.42 11.96 -11.35
N MET A 332 0.31 12.33 -10.29
CA MET A 332 -0.10 13.42 -9.39
C MET A 332 -0.14 14.78 -10.11
N ALA A 333 0.88 15.10 -10.89
CA ALA A 333 0.93 16.35 -11.67
C ALA A 333 -0.23 16.44 -12.67
N ARG A 334 -0.51 15.33 -13.37
CA ARG A 334 -1.63 15.23 -14.34
C ARG A 334 -3.01 15.33 -13.68
N ALA A 335 -3.18 14.78 -12.47
CA ALA A 335 -4.43 14.93 -11.71
C ALA A 335 -4.68 16.39 -11.32
N LEU A 336 -3.65 17.12 -10.86
CA LEU A 336 -3.75 18.56 -10.58
C LEU A 336 -3.99 19.37 -11.85
N GLU A 337 -3.35 19.03 -12.98
CA GLU A 337 -3.60 19.70 -14.25
C GLU A 337 -5.06 19.54 -14.70
N LEU A 338 -5.60 18.32 -14.66
CA LEU A 338 -7.00 18.03 -15.00
C LEU A 338 -7.97 18.83 -14.13
N GLU A 339 -7.70 18.92 -12.82
CA GLU A 339 -8.54 19.65 -11.88
C GLU A 339 -8.44 21.18 -12.09
N SER A 340 -7.25 21.71 -12.38
CA SER A 340 -7.03 23.11 -12.77
C SER A 340 -7.76 23.48 -14.07
N GLN A 341 -7.78 22.57 -15.05
CA GLN A 341 -8.56 22.73 -16.28
C GLN A 341 -10.07 22.78 -15.98
N ARG A 342 -10.59 21.93 -15.09
CA ARG A 342 -12.01 21.96 -14.65
C ARG A 342 -12.37 23.31 -14.02
N TRP A 343 -11.52 23.87 -13.16
CA TRP A 343 -11.75 25.19 -12.57
C TRP A 343 -11.77 26.30 -13.65
N THR A 344 -10.82 26.25 -14.59
CA THR A 344 -10.70 27.22 -15.70
C THR A 344 -11.88 27.16 -16.67
N GLN A 345 -12.49 25.98 -16.84
CA GLN A 345 -13.68 25.75 -17.66
C GLN A 345 -15.01 26.06 -16.94
N ASP A 346 -14.97 26.61 -15.72
CA ASP A 346 -16.13 26.89 -14.88
C ASP A 346 -17.01 25.66 -14.61
N VAL A 347 -16.40 24.47 -14.51
CA VAL A 347 -17.13 23.24 -14.17
C VAL A 347 -17.64 23.35 -12.73
N ALA A 348 -18.91 23.02 -12.53
CA ALA A 348 -19.50 22.98 -11.19
C ALA A 348 -18.98 21.75 -10.42
N PRO A 349 -18.57 21.89 -9.15
CA PRO A 349 -18.08 20.77 -8.36
C PRO A 349 -19.24 19.83 -8.03
N GLN A 350 -18.91 18.56 -7.84
CA GLN A 350 -19.87 17.54 -7.43
C GLN A 350 -20.39 17.83 -6.00
N LYS A 351 -21.45 17.13 -5.60
CA LYS A 351 -21.97 17.19 -4.23
C LYS A 351 -22.07 15.80 -3.62
N LEU A 352 -21.40 15.60 -2.49
CA LEU A 352 -21.51 14.40 -1.65
C LEU A 352 -22.04 14.83 -0.28
N ASP A 353 -23.14 14.21 0.16
CA ASP A 353 -23.82 14.51 1.43
C ASP A 353 -24.12 16.01 1.64
N GLY A 354 -24.41 16.73 0.55
CA GLY A 354 -24.67 18.18 0.53
C GLY A 354 -23.43 19.07 0.38
N HIS A 355 -22.24 18.54 0.67
CA HIS A 355 -20.96 19.24 0.61
C HIS A 355 -20.39 19.28 -0.82
N CYS A 356 -19.69 20.34 -1.19
CA CYS A 356 -18.98 20.40 -2.47
C CYS A 356 -17.77 19.46 -2.47
N HIS A 357 -17.61 18.68 -3.53
CA HIS A 357 -16.59 17.64 -3.65
C HIS A 357 -15.74 17.82 -4.93
N SER A 358 -14.46 17.46 -4.80
CA SER A 358 -13.47 17.37 -5.86
C SER A 358 -12.73 16.03 -5.72
N GLU A 359 -12.59 15.29 -6.83
CA GLU A 359 -11.95 13.96 -6.84
C GLU A 359 -10.45 14.04 -6.51
N LEU A 360 -9.83 15.22 -6.64
CA LEU A 360 -8.37 15.39 -6.55
C LEU A 360 -7.77 14.79 -5.27
N ALA A 361 -8.42 14.96 -4.12
CA ALA A 361 -7.91 14.37 -2.88
C ALA A 361 -7.95 12.83 -2.93
N ILE A 362 -9.01 12.25 -3.47
CA ILE A 362 -9.19 10.80 -3.60
C ILE A 362 -8.17 10.24 -4.59
N ASP A 363 -8.06 10.85 -5.77
CA ASP A 363 -7.13 10.43 -6.83
C ASP A 363 -5.68 10.41 -6.34
N ILE A 364 -5.22 11.49 -5.69
CA ILE A 364 -3.84 11.60 -5.19
C ILE A 364 -3.56 10.58 -4.07
N ILE A 365 -4.48 10.39 -3.13
CA ILE A 365 -4.35 9.37 -2.06
C ILE A 365 -4.30 7.96 -2.68
N GLN A 366 -5.11 7.70 -3.72
CA GLN A 366 -5.08 6.43 -4.44
C GLN A 366 -3.78 6.20 -5.20
N ILE A 367 -3.26 7.20 -5.92
CA ILE A 367 -1.98 7.12 -6.64
C ILE A 367 -0.84 6.77 -5.68
N VAL A 368 -0.71 7.50 -4.57
CA VAL A 368 0.35 7.27 -3.57
C VAL A 368 0.23 5.89 -2.91
N SER A 369 -0.98 5.50 -2.49
CA SER A 369 -1.20 4.19 -1.84
C SER A 369 -1.01 3.00 -2.78
N GLN A 370 -1.25 3.17 -4.10
CA GLN A 370 -0.96 2.14 -5.10
C GLN A 370 0.55 1.97 -5.32
N GLY A 371 1.32 3.08 -5.35
CA GLY A 371 2.79 3.03 -5.40
C GLY A 371 3.39 2.33 -4.19
N GLU A 372 2.94 2.69 -2.98
CA GLU A 372 3.34 2.02 -1.72
C GLU A 372 3.01 0.52 -1.76
N ALA A 373 1.78 0.16 -2.13
CA ALA A 373 1.33 -1.24 -2.17
C ALA A 373 2.08 -2.08 -3.21
N LYS A 374 2.48 -1.52 -4.36
CA LYS A 374 3.34 -2.23 -5.34
C LYS A 374 4.68 -2.60 -4.71
N ALA A 375 5.36 -1.65 -4.07
CA ALA A 375 6.66 -1.91 -3.45
C ALA A 375 6.56 -2.90 -2.27
N GLU A 376 5.54 -2.75 -1.41
CA GLU A 376 5.28 -3.66 -0.28
C GLU A 376 5.01 -5.10 -0.76
N ASN A 377 4.35 -5.28 -1.91
CA ASN A 377 4.15 -6.60 -2.52
C ASN A 377 5.47 -7.25 -3.01
N ILE A 378 6.55 -6.49 -3.25
CA ILE A 378 7.87 -7.05 -3.55
C ILE A 378 8.58 -7.42 -2.25
N THR A 379 8.86 -6.45 -1.37
CA THR A 379 9.33 -6.68 0.00
C THR A 379 8.85 -5.57 0.95
N PRO A 380 8.70 -5.86 2.27
CA PRO A 380 8.37 -4.84 3.26
C PRO A 380 9.40 -3.70 3.37
N ASP A 381 10.68 -4.01 3.13
CA ASP A 381 11.76 -3.02 3.14
C ASP A 381 11.64 -2.04 1.97
N LEU A 382 11.35 -2.53 0.76
CA LEU A 382 11.09 -1.70 -0.41
C LEU A 382 9.84 -0.83 -0.23
N GLY A 383 8.81 -1.36 0.43
CA GLY A 383 7.64 -0.60 0.88
C GLY A 383 8.02 0.57 1.81
N LEU A 384 8.89 0.33 2.80
CA LEU A 384 9.37 1.38 3.70
C LEU A 384 10.23 2.43 2.97
N GLN A 385 11.10 2.00 2.04
CA GLN A 385 11.92 2.91 1.23
C GLN A 385 11.05 3.82 0.35
N ILE A 386 10.11 3.26 -0.43
CA ILE A 386 9.26 4.06 -1.31
C ILE A 386 8.38 5.02 -0.51
N LYS A 387 7.86 4.60 0.66
CA LYS A 387 7.00 5.41 1.53
C LYS A 387 7.67 6.71 1.98
N GLN A 388 8.99 6.69 2.22
CA GLN A 388 9.76 7.89 2.58
C GLN A 388 9.91 8.84 1.40
N VAL A 389 10.21 8.31 0.20
CA VAL A 389 10.36 9.12 -1.02
C VAL A 389 9.02 9.74 -1.42
N LEU A 390 7.93 8.96 -1.44
CA LEU A 390 6.60 9.43 -1.79
C LEU A 390 6.07 10.52 -0.85
N LEU A 391 6.50 10.57 0.42
CA LEU A 391 6.16 11.66 1.33
C LEU A 391 6.81 13.00 0.91
N VAL A 392 8.05 12.96 0.40
CA VAL A 392 8.73 14.14 -0.16
C VAL A 392 8.05 14.61 -1.43
N GLU A 393 7.61 13.68 -2.29
CA GLU A 393 6.91 14.03 -3.53
C GLU A 393 5.48 14.54 -3.27
N LEU A 394 4.79 14.02 -2.26
CA LEU A 394 3.52 14.57 -1.78
C LEU A 394 3.70 16.00 -1.26
N ALA A 395 4.79 16.31 -0.55
CA ALA A 395 5.10 17.68 -0.12
C ALA A 395 5.32 18.63 -1.32
N THR A 396 6.02 18.15 -2.36
CA THR A 396 6.23 18.90 -3.61
C THR A 396 4.92 19.13 -4.35
N PHE A 397 4.07 18.09 -4.44
CA PHE A 397 2.72 18.17 -4.99
C PHE A 397 1.86 19.19 -4.26
N LEU A 398 1.80 19.15 -2.92
CA LEU A 398 0.96 20.06 -2.12
C LEU A 398 1.35 21.53 -2.31
N ARG A 399 2.65 21.83 -2.48
CA ARG A 399 3.10 23.19 -2.85
C ARG A 399 2.78 23.58 -4.30
N SER A 400 2.72 22.62 -5.21
CA SER A 400 2.23 22.88 -6.58
C SER A 400 0.73 23.18 -6.57
N TYR A 401 -0.06 22.36 -5.86
CA TYR A 401 -1.49 22.53 -5.68
C TYR A 401 -1.83 23.89 -5.06
N GLN A 402 -1.12 24.31 -4.00
CA GLN A 402 -1.28 25.65 -3.42
C GLN A 402 -1.11 26.75 -4.47
N ARG A 403 0.01 26.77 -5.22
CA ARG A 403 0.27 27.80 -6.23
C ARG A 403 -0.78 27.82 -7.34
N THR A 404 -1.17 26.64 -7.84
CA THR A 404 -2.19 26.52 -8.88
C THR A 404 -3.56 26.99 -8.38
N PHE A 405 -3.88 26.74 -7.10
CA PHE A 405 -5.09 27.25 -6.46
C PHE A 405 -5.03 28.78 -6.29
N ASP A 406 -3.91 29.34 -5.82
CA ASP A 406 -3.71 30.79 -5.67
C ASP A 406 -3.82 31.53 -7.02
N GLU A 407 -3.28 30.96 -8.10
CA GLU A 407 -3.47 31.47 -9.47
C GLU A 407 -4.94 31.43 -9.92
N PHE A 408 -5.68 30.36 -9.56
CA PHE A 408 -7.12 30.28 -9.78
C PHE A 408 -7.90 31.31 -8.96
N LEU A 409 -7.53 31.56 -7.69
CA LEU A 409 -8.16 32.59 -6.87
C LEU A 409 -8.01 33.98 -7.50
N GLU A 410 -6.84 34.31 -8.05
CA GLU A 410 -6.65 35.61 -8.68
C GLU A 410 -7.39 35.76 -10.01
N ARG A 411 -7.43 34.71 -10.85
CA ARG A 411 -7.98 34.78 -12.22
C ARG A 411 -9.46 34.41 -12.32
N GLY A 412 -9.97 33.58 -11.42
CA GLY A 412 -11.30 32.96 -11.47
C GLY A 412 -12.47 33.83 -11.00
N LYS A 413 -12.23 35.05 -10.52
CA LYS A 413 -13.19 35.93 -9.83
C LYS A 413 -14.50 36.23 -10.60
N GLN A 414 -14.53 36.02 -11.92
CA GLN A 414 -15.69 36.24 -12.80
C GLN A 414 -16.49 34.96 -13.13
N LEU A 415 -16.01 33.79 -12.71
CA LEU A 415 -16.62 32.49 -13.04
C LEU A 415 -17.85 32.21 -12.16
N LYS A 416 -18.88 31.56 -12.73
CA LYS A 416 -20.17 31.34 -12.05
C LYS A 416 -20.04 30.39 -10.85
N ASN A 417 -19.24 29.34 -11.00
CA ASN A 417 -19.02 28.32 -9.99
C ASN A 417 -17.77 28.59 -9.13
N TYR A 418 -17.12 29.76 -9.29
CA TYR A 418 -15.90 30.17 -8.59
C TYR A 418 -15.93 29.83 -7.09
N ARG A 419 -16.94 30.32 -6.36
CA ARG A 419 -17.06 30.12 -4.90
C ARG A 419 -17.35 28.67 -4.53
N ALA A 420 -18.06 27.91 -5.37
CA ALA A 420 -18.28 26.49 -5.14
C ALA A 420 -16.97 25.68 -5.31
N ASN A 421 -16.15 26.03 -6.31
CA ASN A 421 -14.84 25.42 -6.51
C ASN A 421 -13.84 25.79 -5.39
N VAL A 422 -13.92 27.02 -4.84
CA VAL A 422 -13.18 27.37 -3.60
C VAL A 422 -13.58 26.46 -2.43
N ILE A 423 -14.88 26.25 -2.21
CA ILE A 423 -15.41 25.36 -1.15
C ILE A 423 -14.93 23.91 -1.36
N ALA A 424 -14.98 23.38 -2.59
CA ALA A 424 -14.51 22.02 -2.90
C ALA A 424 -13.01 21.84 -2.57
N ASN A 425 -12.17 22.82 -2.93
CA ASN A 425 -10.73 22.76 -2.66
C ASN A 425 -10.39 22.91 -1.17
N ILE A 426 -11.19 23.64 -0.38
CA ILE A 426 -11.06 23.66 1.08
C ILE A 426 -11.44 22.29 1.66
N ASN A 427 -12.54 21.68 1.20
CA ASN A 427 -12.99 20.37 1.69
C ASN A 427 -11.92 19.27 1.44
N ASN A 428 -11.19 19.33 0.30
CA ASN A 428 -10.06 18.44 0.01
C ASN A 428 -8.99 18.42 1.14
N CYS A 429 -8.78 19.54 1.85
CA CYS A 429 -7.80 19.62 2.93
C CYS A 429 -8.09 18.66 4.08
N LEU A 430 -9.35 18.31 4.35
CA LEU A 430 -9.69 17.31 5.37
C LEU A 430 -9.23 15.92 4.93
N SER A 431 -9.58 15.49 3.72
CA SER A 431 -9.22 14.18 3.18
C SER A 431 -7.71 13.95 3.18
N PHE A 432 -6.92 14.97 2.79
CA PHE A 432 -5.46 14.92 2.87
C PHE A 432 -4.96 14.80 4.32
N ARG A 433 -5.44 15.64 5.25
CA ARG A 433 -5.05 15.59 6.67
C ARG A 433 -5.33 14.21 7.29
N THR A 434 -6.56 13.73 7.17
CA THR A 434 -6.98 12.43 7.70
C THR A 434 -6.17 11.27 7.11
N SER A 435 -5.87 11.28 5.81
CA SER A 435 -5.04 10.24 5.19
C SER A 435 -3.58 10.30 5.65
N ILE A 436 -2.99 11.49 5.75
CA ILE A 436 -1.61 11.69 6.23
C ILE A 436 -1.48 11.21 7.69
N GLU A 437 -2.44 11.60 8.55
CA GLU A 437 -2.51 11.21 9.96
C GLU A 437 -2.77 9.72 10.18
N GLN A 438 -3.46 9.02 9.27
CA GLN A 438 -3.70 7.57 9.37
C GLN A 438 -2.53 6.74 8.84
N ASN A 439 -1.95 7.13 7.70
CA ASN A 439 -1.03 6.28 6.96
C ASN A 439 0.46 6.57 7.23
N TRP A 440 0.84 7.72 7.82
CA TRP A 440 2.24 8.12 8.05
C TRP A 440 2.59 8.49 9.51
N GLN A 441 1.94 7.87 10.50
CA GLN A 441 2.09 8.16 11.96
C GLN A 441 3.53 8.09 12.54
N VAL A 442 4.50 7.56 11.79
CA VAL A 442 5.88 7.30 12.24
C VAL A 442 6.77 8.56 12.22
N LEU A 443 6.34 9.67 11.59
CA LEU A 443 7.17 10.86 11.33
C LEU A 443 6.56 12.15 11.93
N GLN A 444 6.67 12.34 13.26
CA GLN A 444 5.93 13.41 13.96
C GLN A 444 6.37 14.86 13.66
N ASP A 445 7.66 15.13 13.42
CA ASP A 445 8.12 16.51 13.09
C ASP A 445 7.88 16.92 11.62
N PRO A 446 8.16 16.09 10.59
CA PRO A 446 7.93 16.46 9.19
C PRO A 446 6.46 16.70 8.83
N GLN A 447 5.52 16.11 9.56
CA GLN A 447 4.08 16.22 9.28
C GLN A 447 3.56 17.66 9.34
N ARG A 448 4.09 18.53 10.21
CA ARG A 448 3.64 19.93 10.28
C ARG A 448 4.00 20.69 9.00
N GLN A 449 5.27 20.61 8.58
CA GLN A 449 5.76 21.26 7.36
C GLN A 449 5.11 20.71 6.08
N LEU A 450 4.68 19.44 6.09
CA LEU A 450 3.90 18.84 5.00
C LEU A 450 2.49 19.43 4.86
N LEU A 451 1.88 19.85 5.98
CA LEU A 451 0.50 20.35 6.05
C LEU A 451 0.38 21.88 5.95
N ASP A 452 1.51 22.61 5.95
CA ASP A 452 1.53 24.07 5.76
C ASP A 452 0.80 24.51 4.47
N PRO A 453 1.04 23.92 3.27
CA PRO A 453 0.37 24.37 2.04
C PRO A 453 -1.15 24.18 2.05
N LEU A 454 -1.64 23.14 2.73
CA LEU A 454 -3.08 22.91 2.93
C LEU A 454 -3.71 23.93 3.89
N SER A 455 -2.91 24.45 4.81
CA SER A 455 -3.32 25.50 5.75
C SER A 455 -3.38 26.87 5.04
N GLU A 456 -2.46 27.15 4.11
CA GLU A 456 -2.52 28.31 3.22
C GLU A 456 -3.74 28.25 2.28
N ILE A 457 -3.96 27.12 1.57
CA ILE A 457 -5.15 26.89 0.71
C ILE A 457 -6.45 27.18 1.48
N LYS A 458 -6.57 26.65 2.69
CA LYS A 458 -7.74 26.91 3.56
C LYS A 458 -7.87 28.40 3.89
N SER A 459 -6.77 29.06 4.26
CA SER A 459 -6.77 30.46 4.70
C SER A 459 -7.13 31.41 3.57
N HIS A 460 -6.48 31.28 2.40
CA HIS A 460 -6.83 32.06 1.20
C HIS A 460 -8.28 31.77 0.74
N GLY A 461 -8.72 30.52 0.82
CA GLY A 461 -10.11 30.14 0.54
C GLY A 461 -11.11 30.83 1.48
N PHE A 462 -10.86 30.81 2.79
CA PHE A 462 -11.69 31.50 3.79
C PHE A 462 -11.72 33.02 3.58
N ASP A 463 -10.57 33.64 3.27
CA ASP A 463 -10.51 35.08 2.97
C ASP A 463 -11.40 35.45 1.78
N ILE A 464 -11.33 34.69 0.68
CA ILE A 464 -12.20 34.87 -0.50
C ILE A 464 -13.69 34.63 -0.17
N LEU A 465 -14.00 33.63 0.66
CA LEU A 465 -15.38 33.37 1.06
C LEU A 465 -15.95 34.49 1.95
N LEU A 466 -15.15 35.05 2.86
CA LEU A 466 -15.58 36.07 3.82
C LEU A 466 -15.44 37.51 3.32
N GLN A 467 -14.63 37.77 2.29
CA GLN A 467 -14.33 39.12 1.77
C GLN A 467 -15.60 39.96 1.52
N ASN A 468 -16.56 39.41 0.77
CA ASN A 468 -17.79 40.13 0.40
C ASN A 468 -18.65 40.44 1.64
N LEU A 469 -18.82 39.46 2.54
CA LEU A 469 -19.54 39.67 3.80
C LEU A 469 -18.90 40.79 4.62
N PHE A 470 -17.58 40.78 4.80
CA PHE A 470 -16.88 41.80 5.59
C PHE A 470 -16.91 43.19 4.91
N VAL A 471 -16.99 43.26 3.58
CA VAL A 471 -17.24 44.53 2.86
C VAL A 471 -18.66 45.04 3.12
N ASP A 472 -19.68 44.17 3.05
CA ASP A 472 -21.09 44.49 3.29
C ASP A 472 -21.35 44.94 4.74
N LEU A 473 -20.68 44.33 5.72
CA LEU A 473 -20.81 44.67 7.14
C LEU A 473 -20.11 46.00 7.52
N LYS A 474 -19.03 46.39 6.83
CA LYS A 474 -18.24 47.61 7.11
C LYS A 474 -19.05 48.92 7.18
N PRO A 475 -20.02 49.21 6.28
CA PRO A 475 -20.93 50.36 6.41
C PRO A 475 -21.93 50.20 7.56
N LEU A 476 -22.41 48.99 7.85
CA LEU A 476 -23.34 48.74 8.95
C LEU A 476 -22.68 49.02 10.31
N PHE A 477 -21.48 48.50 10.55
CA PHE A 477 -20.71 48.84 11.75
C PHE A 477 -20.36 50.35 11.85
N LYS A 478 -20.25 51.08 10.72
CA LYS A 478 -20.13 52.55 10.75
C LYS A 478 -21.37 53.25 11.30
N ARG A 479 -22.56 52.62 11.30
CA ARG A 479 -23.79 53.22 11.82
C ARG A 479 -23.74 53.44 13.33
N PHE A 480 -23.26 52.47 14.14
CA PHE A 480 -23.10 52.65 15.59
C PHE A 480 -22.41 53.97 15.97
N THR A 481 -21.31 54.30 15.28
CA THR A 481 -20.60 55.56 15.53
C THR A 481 -21.36 56.78 14.99
N LYS A 482 -21.98 56.69 13.81
CA LYS A 482 -22.76 57.78 13.21
C LYS A 482 -24.02 58.14 14.01
N THR A 483 -24.75 57.15 14.52
CA THR A 483 -25.96 57.33 15.34
C THR A 483 -25.63 57.59 16.80
N ARG A 484 -24.34 57.69 17.17
CA ARG A 484 -23.87 57.83 18.56
C ARG A 484 -24.50 56.80 19.51
N TRP A 485 -24.65 55.56 19.03
CA TRP A 485 -25.24 54.46 19.78
C TRP A 485 -26.70 54.69 20.23
N ALA A 486 -27.47 55.52 19.51
CA ALA A 486 -28.89 55.76 19.83
C ALA A 486 -29.82 54.56 19.53
N VAL A 487 -29.50 53.73 18.53
CA VAL A 487 -30.26 52.52 18.14
C VAL A 487 -29.35 51.29 17.99
N PRO A 488 -28.80 50.73 19.09
CA PRO A 488 -27.82 49.65 19.02
C PRO A 488 -28.40 48.30 18.58
N ALA A 489 -29.66 48.01 18.95
CA ALA A 489 -30.32 46.75 18.67
C ALA A 489 -30.67 46.63 17.17
N GLU A 490 -31.42 47.58 16.61
CA GLU A 490 -31.76 47.65 15.17
C GLU A 490 -30.53 47.57 14.27
N THR A 491 -29.43 48.25 14.66
CA THR A 491 -28.17 48.22 13.91
C THR A 491 -27.49 46.84 13.96
N LEU A 492 -27.63 46.12 15.08
CA LEU A 492 -27.13 44.76 15.20
C LEU A 492 -28.01 43.74 14.46
N GLU A 493 -29.33 43.86 14.55
CA GLU A 493 -30.28 42.99 13.84
C GLU A 493 -30.02 43.02 12.32
N GLU A 494 -29.78 44.20 11.74
CA GLU A 494 -29.43 44.34 10.32
C GLU A 494 -28.06 43.73 9.97
N ILE A 495 -27.09 43.79 10.88
CA ILE A 495 -25.78 43.11 10.74
C ILE A 495 -25.97 41.59 10.75
N LEU A 496 -26.73 41.06 11.71
CA LEU A 496 -26.96 39.62 11.84
C LEU A 496 -27.79 39.07 10.68
N ALA A 497 -28.83 39.79 10.22
CA ALA A 497 -29.57 39.44 9.01
C ALA A 497 -28.69 39.42 7.75
N THR A 498 -27.70 40.32 7.66
CA THR A 498 -26.72 40.33 6.56
C THR A 498 -25.77 39.12 6.62
N VAL A 499 -25.40 38.66 7.83
CA VAL A 499 -24.62 37.43 8.01
C VAL A 499 -25.47 36.20 7.68
N ASP A 500 -26.67 36.12 8.23
CA ASP A 500 -27.63 35.02 8.07
C ASP A 500 -27.93 34.73 6.60
N GLY A 501 -28.20 35.78 5.81
CA GLY A 501 -28.40 35.68 4.36
C GLY A 501 -27.21 35.15 3.54
N ARG A 502 -26.01 35.02 4.15
CA ARG A 502 -24.82 34.39 3.54
C ARG A 502 -24.57 32.96 4.02
N LEU A 503 -25.08 32.56 5.20
CA LEU A 503 -24.81 31.24 5.79
C LEU A 503 -25.16 30.03 4.91
N PRO A 504 -26.25 30.02 4.11
CA PRO A 504 -26.58 28.89 3.23
C PRO A 504 -25.53 28.57 2.16
N GLU A 505 -24.61 29.49 1.86
CA GLU A 505 -23.46 29.18 1.00
C GLU A 505 -22.44 28.29 1.71
N PHE A 506 -22.20 28.56 3.00
CA PHE A 506 -21.20 27.88 3.82
C PHE A 506 -21.65 26.49 4.29
N TRP A 507 -22.91 26.12 4.13
CA TRP A 507 -23.39 24.75 4.39
C TRP A 507 -22.90 23.71 3.37
N LYS A 508 -22.26 24.14 2.27
CA LYS A 508 -21.57 23.26 1.31
C LYS A 508 -20.14 22.90 1.75
N LEU A 509 -19.65 23.54 2.81
CA LEU A 509 -18.34 23.34 3.41
C LEU A 509 -18.46 22.26 4.50
N GLN A 510 -17.46 21.39 4.61
CA GLN A 510 -17.45 20.29 5.58
C GLN A 510 -17.65 20.82 7.01
N ASP A 511 -18.37 20.09 7.87
CA ASP A 511 -18.77 20.54 9.22
C ASP A 511 -17.63 21.18 10.02
N CYS A 512 -16.46 20.53 10.10
CA CYS A 512 -15.31 21.06 10.85
C CYS A 512 -14.82 22.42 10.35
N PHE A 513 -14.81 22.63 9.03
CA PHE A 513 -14.40 23.89 8.43
C PHE A 513 -15.52 24.94 8.48
N ARG A 514 -16.79 24.53 8.52
CA ARG A 514 -17.93 25.42 8.79
C ARG A 514 -17.85 25.99 10.21
N GLU A 515 -17.51 25.17 11.20
CA GLU A 515 -17.29 25.61 12.58
C GLU A 515 -16.11 26.60 12.69
N GLU A 516 -14.97 26.29 12.07
CA GLU A 516 -13.82 27.21 11.99
C GLU A 516 -14.18 28.54 11.29
N LEU A 517 -14.89 28.50 10.16
CA LEU A 517 -15.33 29.70 9.44
C LEU A 517 -16.32 30.52 10.28
N MET A 518 -17.19 29.86 11.06
CA MET A 518 -18.12 30.54 11.96
C MET A 518 -17.40 31.17 13.16
N GLU A 519 -16.32 30.56 13.68
CA GLU A 519 -15.42 31.22 14.64
C GLU A 519 -14.77 32.48 14.04
N ALA A 520 -14.31 32.43 12.78
CA ALA A 520 -13.76 33.61 12.09
C ALA A 520 -14.80 34.74 11.92
N VAL A 521 -16.06 34.41 11.62
CA VAL A 521 -17.17 35.38 11.58
C VAL A 521 -17.48 35.94 12.96
N HIS A 522 -17.58 35.10 14.00
CA HIS A 522 -17.83 35.53 15.38
C HIS A 522 -16.71 36.46 15.90
N LEU A 523 -15.45 36.10 15.64
CA LEU A 523 -14.28 36.95 15.93
C LEU A 523 -14.37 38.28 15.18
N HIS A 524 -14.78 38.31 13.91
CA HIS A 524 -14.97 39.55 13.17
C HIS A 524 -16.03 40.45 13.80
N LEU A 525 -17.20 39.88 14.15
CA LEU A 525 -18.31 40.63 14.75
C LEU A 525 -17.88 41.30 16.07
N VAL A 526 -17.27 40.53 16.99
CA VAL A 526 -16.77 41.05 18.28
C VAL A 526 -15.66 42.07 18.08
N LYS A 527 -14.66 41.77 17.24
CA LYS A 527 -13.53 42.67 16.96
C LYS A 527 -14.00 44.01 16.38
N GLU A 528 -14.86 43.98 15.37
CA GLU A 528 -15.34 45.21 14.73
C GLU A 528 -16.26 46.00 15.70
N TYR A 529 -17.07 45.34 16.53
CA TYR A 529 -17.83 46.00 17.60
C TYR A 529 -16.92 46.73 18.60
N ILE A 530 -15.85 46.09 19.07
CA ILE A 530 -14.83 46.71 19.95
C ILE A 530 -14.12 47.87 19.25
N ILE A 531 -13.80 47.75 17.95
CA ILE A 531 -13.26 48.85 17.13
C ILE A 531 -14.23 50.04 17.11
N ARG A 532 -15.55 49.81 17.13
CA ARG A 532 -16.54 50.90 17.20
C ARG A 532 -16.64 51.56 18.56
N LEU A 533 -16.56 50.79 19.65
CA LEU A 533 -16.48 51.35 21.01
C LEU A 533 -15.18 52.15 21.21
N SER A 534 -14.06 51.65 20.69
CA SER A 534 -12.74 52.28 20.81
C SER A 534 -12.55 53.56 19.98
N LYS A 535 -13.55 53.96 19.17
CA LYS A 535 -13.53 55.27 18.50
C LYS A 535 -13.99 56.34 19.48
N ARG A 536 -13.08 57.24 19.85
CA ARG A 536 -13.24 58.36 20.81
C ARG A 536 -14.22 59.46 20.33
N GLN A 537 -15.38 59.07 19.83
CA GLN A 537 -16.44 59.93 19.29
C GLN A 537 -17.70 59.96 20.18
N LEU A 538 -17.73 59.12 21.22
CA LEU A 538 -18.76 59.10 22.26
C LEU A 538 -18.12 59.42 23.61
N VAL A 539 -18.70 60.36 24.36
CA VAL A 539 -18.30 60.70 25.74
C VAL A 539 -19.58 60.90 26.55
N LEU A 540 -19.76 60.10 27.59
CA LEU A 540 -20.96 60.04 28.42
C LEU A 540 -20.64 60.66 29.79
N LYS A 541 -21.33 61.75 30.14
CA LYS A 541 -21.00 62.54 31.34
C LYS A 541 -21.70 62.06 32.61
N THR A 542 -22.79 61.30 32.49
CA THR A 542 -23.59 60.85 33.63
C THR A 542 -23.54 59.33 33.79
N ALA A 543 -23.72 58.84 35.02
CA ALA A 543 -23.67 57.42 35.32
C ALA A 543 -24.83 56.66 34.66
N GLU A 544 -25.99 57.30 34.55
CA GLU A 544 -27.21 56.75 33.94
C GLU A 544 -26.99 56.48 32.44
N GLN A 545 -26.36 57.42 31.71
CA GLN A 545 -25.99 57.24 30.32
C GLN A 545 -24.99 56.09 30.12
N GLN A 546 -24.01 55.98 31.03
CA GLN A 546 -23.01 54.92 30.99
C GLN A 546 -23.63 53.54 31.30
N GLN A 547 -24.55 53.47 32.26
CA GLN A 547 -25.31 52.27 32.58
C GLN A 547 -26.23 51.87 31.42
N GLN A 548 -26.91 52.83 30.77
CA GLN A 548 -27.73 52.57 29.58
C GLN A 548 -26.89 52.01 28.43
N LEU A 549 -25.72 52.60 28.13
CA LEU A 549 -24.81 52.05 27.12
C LEU A 549 -24.33 50.64 27.49
N ALA A 550 -23.96 50.40 28.76
CA ALA A 550 -23.55 49.08 29.23
C ALA A 550 -24.66 48.03 29.04
N SER A 551 -25.91 48.36 29.39
CA SER A 551 -27.07 47.48 29.15
C SER A 551 -27.28 47.19 27.65
N HIS A 552 -27.08 48.17 26.76
CA HIS A 552 -27.13 47.94 25.31
C HIS A 552 -25.97 47.07 24.81
N ILE A 553 -24.75 47.22 25.35
CA ILE A 553 -23.62 46.36 24.99
C ILE A 553 -23.86 44.92 25.46
N LEU A 554 -24.41 44.71 26.66
CA LEU A 554 -24.76 43.39 27.18
C LEU A 554 -25.81 42.70 26.28
N ALA A 555 -26.93 43.36 26.00
CA ALA A 555 -27.98 42.81 25.13
C ALA A 555 -27.45 42.47 23.72
N ASN A 556 -26.58 43.31 23.17
CA ASN A 556 -25.93 43.06 21.89
C ASN A 556 -24.92 41.90 21.96
N ALA A 557 -24.19 41.75 23.07
CA ALA A 557 -23.26 40.65 23.31
C ALA A 557 -24.00 39.31 23.37
N ASP A 558 -25.07 39.24 24.16
CA ASP A 558 -25.93 38.05 24.30
C ASP A 558 -26.52 37.64 22.94
N THR A 559 -26.94 38.62 22.12
CA THR A 559 -27.52 38.38 20.79
C THR A 559 -26.47 37.88 19.79
N ILE A 560 -25.27 38.48 19.75
CA ILE A 560 -24.14 37.99 18.93
C ILE A 560 -23.77 36.57 19.36
N GLN A 561 -23.62 36.34 20.66
CA GLN A 561 -23.27 35.03 21.23
C GLN A 561 -24.30 33.97 20.86
N LEU A 562 -25.60 34.25 21.06
CA LEU A 562 -26.69 33.31 20.78
C LEU A 562 -26.72 32.96 19.28
N PHE A 563 -26.67 33.97 18.41
CA PHE A 563 -26.64 33.78 16.96
C PHE A 563 -25.43 32.96 16.50
N CYS A 564 -24.23 33.29 16.97
CA CYS A 564 -23.01 32.58 16.57
C CYS A 564 -23.00 31.14 17.09
N LYS A 565 -23.48 30.91 18.32
CA LYS A 565 -23.57 29.57 18.91
C LYS A 565 -24.63 28.71 18.21
N GLN A 566 -25.79 29.27 17.87
CA GLN A 566 -26.84 28.56 17.09
C GLN A 566 -26.35 28.14 15.71
N ASN A 567 -25.48 28.94 15.09
CA ASN A 567 -24.87 28.66 13.79
C ASN A 567 -23.53 27.89 13.86
N GLY A 568 -23.15 27.37 15.03
CA GLY A 568 -22.04 26.43 15.18
C GLY A 568 -20.66 27.01 15.46
N SER A 569 -20.52 28.27 15.91
CA SER A 569 -19.21 28.79 16.32
C SER A 569 -18.73 28.13 17.64
N PRO A 570 -17.53 27.51 17.69
CA PRO A 570 -16.95 26.97 18.92
C PRO A 570 -16.29 28.04 19.81
N ALA A 571 -16.31 29.32 19.42
CA ALA A 571 -15.51 30.41 19.99
C ALA A 571 -15.97 30.93 21.37
N SER A 572 -16.08 30.03 22.36
CA SER A 572 -16.55 30.35 23.71
C SER A 572 -15.67 31.36 24.47
N TRP A 573 -14.39 31.46 24.09
CA TRP A 573 -13.43 32.44 24.60
C TRP A 573 -13.77 33.90 24.23
N LEU A 574 -14.64 34.13 23.25
CA LEU A 574 -15.12 35.48 22.90
C LEU A 574 -16.25 35.96 23.81
N HIS A 575 -16.93 35.06 24.53
CA HIS A 575 -18.11 35.41 25.33
C HIS A 575 -17.88 36.55 26.35
N PRO A 576 -16.79 36.60 27.14
CA PRO A 576 -16.58 37.70 28.08
C PRO A 576 -16.07 39.00 27.44
N ALA A 577 -15.76 39.03 26.14
CA ALA A 577 -15.12 40.18 25.48
C ALA A 577 -15.96 41.46 25.57
N LEU A 578 -17.25 41.37 25.23
CA LEU A 578 -18.17 42.52 25.27
C LEU A 578 -18.80 42.74 26.67
N PRO A 579 -19.23 41.71 27.42
CA PRO A 579 -19.80 41.89 28.76
C PRO A 579 -18.84 42.54 29.76
N THR A 580 -17.59 42.10 29.85
CA THR A 580 -16.60 42.73 30.76
C THR A 580 -16.28 44.17 30.31
N MET A 581 -16.27 44.45 29.01
CA MET A 581 -16.12 45.82 28.52
C MET A 581 -17.33 46.71 28.87
N ALA A 582 -18.55 46.16 28.84
CA ALA A 582 -19.75 46.83 29.32
C ALA A 582 -19.67 47.11 30.82
N GLU A 583 -19.14 46.17 31.62
CA GLU A 583 -18.98 46.34 33.06
C GLU A 583 -17.95 47.42 33.42
N ILE A 584 -16.81 47.47 32.71
CA ILE A 584 -15.83 48.58 32.79
C ILE A 584 -16.51 49.94 32.47
N ILE A 585 -17.45 49.97 31.52
CA ILE A 585 -18.23 51.18 31.19
C ILE A 585 -19.28 51.49 32.27
N ARG A 586 -19.89 50.47 32.90
CA ARG A 586 -20.94 50.62 33.93
C ARG A 586 -20.41 51.10 35.28
N LEU A 587 -19.32 50.51 35.75
CA LEU A 587 -18.77 50.73 37.09
C LEU A 587 -18.35 52.19 37.31
N GLN A 588 -18.73 52.77 38.45
CA GLN A 588 -18.40 54.16 38.79
C GLN A 588 -17.24 54.27 39.78
N ASP A 589 -17.07 53.29 40.67
CA ASP A 589 -15.95 53.28 41.62
C ASP A 589 -14.62 52.93 40.93
N PRO A 590 -13.56 53.73 41.08
CA PRO A 590 -12.26 53.45 40.48
C PRO A 590 -11.61 52.14 40.93
N SER A 591 -11.91 51.63 42.13
CA SER A 591 -11.35 50.36 42.63
C SER A 591 -12.06 49.15 42.02
N ALA A 592 -13.37 49.24 41.81
CA ALA A 592 -14.13 48.24 41.07
C ALA A 592 -13.69 48.18 39.59
N ILE A 593 -13.56 49.33 38.90
CA ILE A 593 -13.05 49.37 37.52
C ILE A 593 -11.67 48.71 37.44
N LYS A 594 -10.79 48.96 38.43
CA LYS A 594 -9.47 48.37 38.53
C LYS A 594 -9.49 46.84 38.60
N MET A 595 -10.38 46.26 39.42
CA MET A 595 -10.54 44.80 39.51
C MET A 595 -11.03 44.22 38.17
N GLU A 596 -12.00 44.87 37.54
CA GLU A 596 -12.56 44.39 36.27
C GLU A 596 -11.53 44.45 35.12
N VAL A 597 -10.69 45.50 35.08
CA VAL A 597 -9.56 45.60 34.14
C VAL A 597 -8.52 44.50 34.36
N ALA A 598 -8.24 44.10 35.61
CA ALA A 598 -7.33 43.00 35.91
C ALA A 598 -7.91 41.64 35.45
N THR A 599 -9.20 41.41 35.70
CA THR A 599 -9.92 40.23 35.18
C THR A 599 -9.87 40.20 33.65
N TYR A 600 -10.11 41.33 32.99
CA TYR A 600 -10.10 41.41 31.53
C TYR A 600 -8.72 41.16 30.91
N ALA A 601 -7.66 41.70 31.51
CA ALA A 601 -6.29 41.44 31.08
C ALA A 601 -5.86 39.97 31.32
N THR A 602 -6.49 39.29 32.30
CA THR A 602 -6.31 37.85 32.51
C THR A 602 -6.99 37.02 31.42
N SER A 603 -8.18 37.42 30.97
CA SER A 603 -8.89 36.75 29.87
C SER A 603 -8.31 37.07 28.48
N TYR A 604 -7.74 38.28 28.32
CA TYR A 604 -7.21 38.79 27.04
C TYR A 604 -5.85 39.47 27.28
N PRO A 605 -4.74 38.70 27.35
CA PRO A 605 -3.41 39.25 27.65
C PRO A 605 -2.84 40.15 26.54
N ASP A 606 -3.45 40.18 25.34
CA ASP A 606 -3.13 41.15 24.29
C ASP A 606 -3.87 42.50 24.43
N PHE A 607 -4.72 42.65 25.45
CA PHE A 607 -5.33 43.92 25.82
C PHE A 607 -4.28 44.94 26.28
N SER A 608 -4.39 46.19 25.82
CA SER A 608 -3.32 47.18 25.98
C SER A 608 -3.82 48.49 26.60
N LYS A 609 -2.88 49.29 27.11
CA LYS A 609 -3.17 50.65 27.61
C LYS A 609 -3.81 51.55 26.55
N GLY A 610 -3.56 51.31 25.27
CA GLY A 610 -4.22 52.02 24.16
C GLY A 610 -5.71 51.70 24.12
N HIS A 611 -6.04 50.40 24.11
CA HIS A 611 -7.41 49.90 24.20
C HIS A 611 -8.14 50.44 25.44
N LEU A 612 -7.54 50.28 26.62
CA LEU A 612 -8.10 50.79 27.87
C LEU A 612 -8.30 52.31 27.86
N SER A 613 -7.36 53.09 27.30
CA SER A 613 -7.51 54.55 27.21
C SER A 613 -8.68 54.96 26.29
N ALA A 614 -8.97 54.20 25.24
CA ALA A 614 -10.11 54.47 24.36
C ALA A 614 -11.45 54.14 25.03
N ILE A 615 -11.54 53.04 25.78
CA ILE A 615 -12.75 52.70 26.54
C ILE A 615 -12.99 53.69 27.69
N LEU A 616 -11.94 54.04 28.44
CA LEU A 616 -12.04 55.06 29.51
C LEU A 616 -12.38 56.45 28.96
N ALA A 617 -12.06 56.77 27.71
CA ALA A 617 -12.46 58.04 27.08
C ALA A 617 -13.99 58.16 26.89
N ILE A 618 -14.74 57.05 26.90
CA ILE A 618 -16.21 57.06 26.91
C ILE A 618 -16.74 57.59 28.26
N LYS A 619 -16.01 57.42 29.36
CA LYS A 619 -16.35 57.96 30.68
C LYS A 619 -15.95 59.43 30.80
N GLY A 620 -16.90 60.32 30.59
CA GLY A 620 -16.71 61.77 30.72
C GLY A 620 -16.63 62.30 32.17
N ASN A 621 -16.71 61.43 33.18
CA ASN A 621 -16.76 61.76 34.60
C ASN A 621 -15.52 61.34 35.42
N LEU A 622 -14.56 60.61 34.83
CA LEU A 622 -13.30 60.27 35.51
C LEU A 622 -12.29 61.42 35.43
N SER A 623 -11.59 61.70 36.53
CA SER A 623 -10.45 62.61 36.53
C SER A 623 -9.23 62.01 35.80
N SER A 624 -8.31 62.87 35.35
CA SER A 624 -7.09 62.40 34.66
C SER A 624 -6.18 61.57 35.57
N SER A 625 -6.21 61.82 36.89
CA SER A 625 -5.52 61.05 37.92
C SER A 625 -6.12 59.65 38.10
N GLU A 626 -7.45 59.52 38.14
CA GLU A 626 -8.13 58.22 38.23
C GLU A 626 -7.90 57.39 36.96
N ALA A 627 -8.08 57.99 35.78
CA ALA A 627 -7.80 57.34 34.51
C ALA A 627 -6.33 56.89 34.40
N LYS A 628 -5.37 57.70 34.89
CA LYS A 628 -3.96 57.29 34.99
C LYS A 628 -3.78 56.13 35.98
N SER A 629 -4.41 56.18 37.15
CA SER A 629 -4.33 55.14 38.18
C SER A 629 -4.90 53.79 37.73
N ILE A 630 -6.00 53.79 36.95
CA ILE A 630 -6.60 52.57 36.37
C ILE A 630 -5.67 51.96 35.31
N ARG A 631 -5.10 52.77 34.40
CA ARG A 631 -4.18 52.26 33.37
C ARG A 631 -2.91 51.62 33.91
N ASN A 632 -2.45 52.05 35.09
CA ASN A 632 -1.25 51.51 35.73
C ASN A 632 -1.42 50.07 36.24
N ILE A 633 -2.63 49.49 36.23
CA ILE A 633 -2.79 48.04 36.49
C ILE A 633 -2.13 47.20 35.40
N LEU A 634 -2.15 47.68 34.16
CA LEU A 634 -1.47 47.03 33.03
C LEU A 634 0.06 47.26 33.04
N ASP A 635 0.63 47.89 34.08
CA ASP A 635 2.09 47.90 34.36
C ASP A 635 2.53 46.77 35.29
N ILE A 636 1.59 46.13 35.99
CA ILE A 636 1.89 45.01 36.86
C ILE A 636 2.09 43.80 35.94
N ASN A 637 3.34 43.32 35.84
CA ASN A 637 3.72 42.20 34.97
C ASN A 637 2.86 40.95 35.24
N MET A 638 1.77 40.83 34.49
CA MET A 638 1.16 39.54 34.21
C MET A 638 2.19 38.75 33.41
N GLY A 639 2.71 37.67 34.01
CA GLY A 639 3.86 36.94 33.48
C GLY A 639 3.66 36.56 32.02
N VAL A 640 4.72 36.71 31.21
CA VAL A 640 4.68 36.61 29.74
C VAL A 640 4.15 35.25 29.30
N GLN A 641 2.84 35.17 29.11
CA GLN A 641 2.20 34.15 28.28
C GLN A 641 1.94 34.80 26.93
N GLU A 642 2.47 34.19 25.87
CA GLU A 642 2.05 34.54 24.52
C GLU A 642 0.54 34.25 24.39
N PRO A 643 -0.26 35.18 23.86
CA PRO A 643 -1.70 34.97 23.71
C PRO A 643 -1.94 33.77 22.77
N SER A 644 -2.56 32.71 23.29
CA SER A 644 -2.93 31.53 22.48
C SER A 644 -3.94 31.85 21.38
N ARG A 645 -4.65 32.98 21.48
CA ARG A 645 -5.59 33.52 20.49
C ARG A 645 -5.52 35.05 20.45
N ALA A 646 -5.54 35.61 19.25
CA ALA A 646 -5.38 37.04 18.99
C ALA A 646 -6.75 37.75 18.90
N LEU A 647 -6.98 38.76 19.74
CA LEU A 647 -8.16 39.65 19.66
C LEU A 647 -7.75 41.11 19.60
N PHE A 648 -7.08 41.62 20.64
CA PHE A 648 -6.68 43.01 20.73
C PHE A 648 -5.43 43.34 19.93
N SER A 649 -4.55 42.36 19.70
CA SER A 649 -3.47 42.44 18.72
C SER A 649 -3.96 42.72 17.29
N LEU A 650 -5.21 42.34 16.96
CA LEU A 650 -5.86 42.63 15.69
C LEU A 650 -6.58 44.00 15.66
N ILE A 651 -6.63 44.71 16.78
CA ILE A 651 -7.33 45.99 16.95
C ILE A 651 -6.29 47.11 17.02
N LYS A 652 -6.30 48.01 16.04
CA LYS A 652 -5.43 49.20 16.05
C LYS A 652 -6.22 50.41 16.55
N VAL A 653 -5.90 50.86 17.76
CA VAL A 653 -6.44 52.08 18.37
C VAL A 653 -5.49 53.25 18.11
N GLY A 654 -6.05 54.35 17.58
CA GLY A 654 -5.38 55.65 17.42
C GLY A 654 -5.59 56.58 18.62
#